data_AF-A0A812KC26-F1
#
_entry.id   AF-A0A812KC26-F1
#
_cell.length_a   1.000
_cell.length_b   1.000
_cell.length_c   1.000
_cell.angle_alpha   90.00
_cell.angle_beta   90.00
_cell.angle_gamma   90.00
#
_symmetry.space_group_name_H-M   'P 1'
#
loop_
_entity.id
_entity.type
_entity.pdbx_description
1 polymer ?
#
loop_
_entity_poly.entity_id
_entity_poly.type
_entity_poly.pdbx_seq_one_letter_code
_entity_poly.pdbx_strand_id
1 'polypeptide(L)'
;DSVFCEERYCYQNVYTSTGELDEEKTWMGTPTCSTDAEGCPCNSQWEVQCESFGIKYCEHKDAGCFDEVTCDADELTCKDQFSSWCMPKSSGGCPVICNSTEVWCYRWQYTPNGERDYSQEHEEFCAPESTGCPCDRQFETKCTDPEYGNSWCQPVSENCPLFCRDDEQDCYQVQYGSDGYPNFELPFGQSCQPANSSCPCDPVHEEMCQDLYGSWCQSKVYGSCPVHCTEDQITCWVTPYDDTGRPDWTGVWTEVCADEMVGCPCNSQWERSCTYQGEKFCIPVSETCPLDCGDLGTCFHYGSGNESCATPQGCNCESGELRCLNPETSLYECEPTEWYADGQCPLRCSAEEQYCGIVAFDTSGAWQWTNEYCFSGEDCPVVCDDATAQRCQDGEDSYHCVPKTESCPVYCTEEQQYCWVVNFDSTTGEVVGAGEQCVSNSESCPCGTGAVQCTNPFEADYEPYCTPATEGCPLYCHPIREKMCYPMSFTPQGMPDWNAPVVESCVNVSKSCPCGANAQMCRWVDEFGQQEEFCEPTSVTCPVTCGADEKKCFVLDYDKRGTPLEVRELCEKKSLPCQCGTNSQRCHDPFADEYFCYPLWDLDTNSAMRCPVYCTAEQDWCFIDSFTANGDWASVETTCVPRGGYCDCAKGQNAFSCNHTEAGVTFTECLPINGGYCPPVCSAGQVQCPEVDDYRPDGLWAGTSQPSVHCAASMEACPCGKMAKNCGGAMGCIFKDESCPVTCKANEKKCFVYDFAENEDYLGEREICVAENAKCPCGKNTRRCPGDDLCLPTSQTQVLCPCTESQKQCDVKDFTSTGKVSGISTRCVSLSTKCPCGNNTLTCPDPNDADANICNPKFSGTLLNSCPRPCTPADETAGNKTCIQTHLTMAGEFAAETISCLLPDRCVPGRNMKKCPSGSVIPAGKQCQDLYNTGSSGNSTAVSSGEKQSSTVILTLATTSSDAQGKSEDARVLLNAQLQLPSGLQSSLALKGGARRLGGRWLSGSGSVLSYSISNAGATSVSPSAVAEQMKKQVKSSSAGMVNALSSMGNVDTKAGVAMTSKTQQVKSRVEAVQEKTKAALGITTPTTTTTTTTTTTTTTTTAAGTTSTEGSTSMADGNATSSETATSSTSTTMSTTEFLLTSSSPDRPVLIAILSTLAMMLLQ
;
A
#
# COMPACT_ATOMS: atom_id res chain seq x y z
N ASP A 1 17.58 -62.12 -25.02
CA ASP A 1 18.79 -62.59 -24.31
C ASP A 1 19.65 -61.41 -23.92
N SER A 2 19.36 -60.89 -22.73
CA SER A 2 20.03 -59.73 -22.13
C SER A 2 19.89 -59.90 -20.62
N VAL A 3 20.88 -60.54 -20.00
CA VAL A 3 20.88 -60.80 -18.56
C VAL A 3 21.28 -59.51 -17.86
N PHE A 4 20.35 -58.90 -17.11
CA PHE A 4 20.70 -57.93 -16.09
C PHE A 4 21.44 -58.67 -14.96
N CYS A 5 22.59 -58.15 -14.53
CA CYS A 5 23.19 -58.51 -13.26
C CYS A 5 22.67 -57.55 -12.20
N GLU A 6 22.07 -58.07 -11.13
CA GLU A 6 21.58 -57.27 -9.98
C GLU A 6 22.66 -57.05 -8.91
N GLU A 7 23.87 -57.60 -9.10
CA GLU A 7 25.00 -57.54 -8.16
C GLU A 7 26.23 -56.83 -8.78
N ARG A 8 27.11 -56.31 -7.92
CA ARG A 8 27.91 -55.10 -8.17
C ARG A 8 29.05 -55.22 -9.20
N TYR A 9 29.38 -54.08 -9.81
CA TYR A 9 30.57 -53.91 -10.67
C TYR A 9 31.84 -53.70 -9.84
N CYS A 10 32.86 -54.55 -10.01
CA CYS A 10 34.22 -54.24 -9.56
C CYS A 10 34.95 -53.43 -10.65
N TYR A 11 35.35 -52.21 -10.34
CA TYR A 11 36.34 -51.44 -11.11
C TYR A 11 37.74 -51.77 -10.59
N GLN A 12 38.71 -51.88 -11.48
CA GLN A 12 40.10 -52.19 -11.12
C GLN A 12 40.98 -50.96 -11.31
N ASN A 13 41.38 -50.34 -10.20
CA ASN A 13 42.31 -49.21 -10.20
C ASN A 13 43.62 -49.58 -10.90
N VAL A 14 43.92 -48.88 -11.98
CA VAL A 14 45.19 -49.01 -12.69
C VAL A 14 46.12 -47.96 -12.11
N TYR A 15 47.25 -48.38 -11.53
CA TYR A 15 48.28 -47.48 -11.03
C TYR A 15 49.45 -47.41 -12.01
N THR A 16 50.03 -46.22 -12.14
CA THR A 16 51.26 -46.00 -12.90
C THR A 16 52.44 -46.72 -12.24
N SER A 17 53.59 -46.81 -12.94
CA SER A 17 54.81 -47.38 -12.36
C SER A 17 55.41 -46.58 -11.19
N THR A 18 54.90 -45.37 -10.92
CA THR A 18 55.27 -44.52 -9.77
C THR A 18 54.34 -44.70 -8.56
N GLY A 19 53.17 -45.35 -8.73
CA GLY A 19 52.16 -45.53 -7.68
C GLY A 19 51.02 -44.51 -7.71
N GLU A 20 51.03 -43.58 -8.65
CA GLU A 20 49.94 -42.62 -8.89
C GLU A 20 48.79 -43.31 -9.66
N LEU A 21 47.55 -42.85 -9.48
CA LEU A 21 46.39 -43.43 -10.15
C LEU A 21 46.38 -43.06 -11.65
N ASP A 22 46.25 -44.05 -12.52
CA ASP A 22 46.12 -43.91 -13.96
C ASP A 22 44.61 -43.85 -14.30
N GLU A 23 43.99 -42.71 -14.01
CA GLU A 23 42.53 -42.50 -14.12
C GLU A 23 42.01 -42.86 -15.52
N GLU A 24 42.72 -42.44 -16.57
CA GLU A 24 42.36 -42.67 -17.97
C GLU A 24 42.30 -44.17 -18.32
N LYS A 25 43.16 -45.01 -17.73
CA LYS A 25 43.08 -46.48 -17.88
C LYS A 25 42.09 -47.13 -16.93
N THR A 26 41.90 -46.56 -15.74
CA THR A 26 40.95 -47.06 -14.74
C THR A 26 39.51 -46.96 -15.26
N TRP A 27 39.14 -45.84 -15.89
CA TRP A 27 37.83 -45.65 -16.53
C TRP A 27 37.61 -46.48 -17.80
N MET A 28 38.66 -46.92 -18.49
CA MET A 28 38.56 -47.77 -19.69
C MET A 28 38.60 -49.29 -19.40
N GLY A 29 38.69 -49.70 -18.13
CA GLY A 29 38.61 -51.11 -17.75
C GLY A 29 37.18 -51.65 -17.86
N THR A 30 36.93 -52.68 -18.67
CA THR A 30 35.65 -53.41 -18.64
C THR A 30 35.44 -54.03 -17.25
N PRO A 31 34.40 -53.65 -16.49
CA PRO A 31 34.22 -54.11 -15.12
C PRO A 31 33.89 -55.59 -15.08
N THR A 32 34.38 -56.28 -14.05
CA THR A 32 34.05 -57.68 -13.78
C THR A 32 32.97 -57.77 -12.71
N CYS A 33 31.98 -58.64 -12.92
CA CYS A 33 30.99 -58.97 -11.90
C CYS A 33 31.66 -59.86 -10.83
N SER A 34 31.44 -59.56 -9.56
CA SER A 34 31.81 -60.40 -8.41
C SER A 34 30.59 -60.56 -7.51
N THR A 35 30.44 -61.71 -6.84
CA THR A 35 29.37 -61.94 -5.87
C THR A 35 29.84 -61.54 -4.47
N ASP A 36 28.89 -61.11 -3.62
CA ASP A 36 29.17 -60.50 -2.30
C ASP A 36 30.08 -61.33 -1.38
N ALA A 37 30.16 -62.65 -1.59
CA ALA A 37 30.97 -63.56 -0.77
C ALA A 37 32.49 -63.51 -1.05
N GLU A 38 32.93 -63.07 -2.24
CA GLU A 38 34.36 -63.07 -2.62
C GLU A 38 34.99 -61.67 -2.61
N GLY A 39 34.21 -60.62 -2.87
CA GLY A 39 34.67 -59.23 -2.91
C GLY A 39 35.53 -58.88 -4.14
N CYS A 40 36.00 -57.63 -4.23
CA CYS A 40 36.94 -57.23 -5.27
C CYS A 40 38.39 -57.56 -4.85
N PRO A 41 39.22 -58.17 -5.72
CA PRO A 41 40.59 -58.57 -5.37
C PRO A 41 41.56 -57.38 -5.46
N CYS A 42 41.84 -56.76 -4.32
CA CYS A 42 42.67 -55.56 -4.22
C CYS A 42 44.11 -55.76 -4.72
N ASN A 43 44.66 -54.70 -5.32
CA ASN A 43 46.05 -54.62 -5.77
C ASN A 43 46.99 -54.57 -4.55
N SER A 44 47.34 -55.76 -4.04
CA SER A 44 48.18 -55.96 -2.85
C SER A 44 49.54 -55.24 -2.82
N GLN A 45 49.97 -54.60 -3.91
CA GLN A 45 51.13 -53.71 -3.91
C GLN A 45 50.80 -52.31 -3.36
N TRP A 46 49.67 -51.71 -3.74
CA TRP A 46 49.30 -50.31 -3.43
C TRP A 46 48.06 -50.18 -2.52
N GLU A 47 47.16 -51.15 -2.57
CA GLU A 47 45.89 -51.15 -1.85
C GLU A 47 45.89 -52.09 -0.63
N VAL A 48 45.05 -51.78 0.35
CA VAL A 48 44.65 -52.64 1.46
C VAL A 48 43.17 -53.00 1.30
N GLN A 49 42.79 -54.24 1.67
CA GLN A 49 41.39 -54.62 1.72
C GLN A 49 40.78 -54.11 3.03
N CYS A 50 39.90 -53.13 2.94
CA CYS A 50 39.11 -52.63 4.05
C CYS A 50 37.74 -53.34 4.07
N GLU A 51 37.19 -53.52 5.27
CA GLU A 51 35.87 -54.15 5.47
C GLU A 51 35.02 -53.22 6.32
N SER A 52 34.01 -52.59 5.71
CA SER A 52 33.03 -51.74 6.39
C SER A 52 31.63 -52.13 5.97
N PHE A 53 30.68 -52.09 6.91
CA PHE A 53 29.29 -52.56 6.72
C PHE A 53 29.18 -54.00 6.19
N GLY A 54 30.20 -54.86 6.43
CA GLY A 54 30.29 -56.22 5.90
C GLY A 54 30.69 -56.33 4.42
N ILE A 55 30.97 -55.20 3.76
CA ILE A 55 31.39 -55.11 2.36
C ILE A 55 32.91 -54.93 2.31
N LYS A 56 33.57 -55.71 1.46
CA LYS A 56 35.03 -55.65 1.25
C LYS A 56 35.37 -54.80 0.04
N TYR A 57 36.07 -53.69 0.29
CA TYR A 57 36.55 -52.75 -0.71
C TYR A 57 38.06 -52.59 -0.62
N CYS A 58 38.64 -51.85 -1.57
CA CYS A 58 40.08 -51.69 -1.73
C CYS A 58 40.42 -50.21 -1.61
N GLU A 59 41.25 -49.88 -0.62
CA GLU A 59 41.62 -48.50 -0.29
C GLU A 59 43.13 -48.32 -0.40
N HIS A 60 43.62 -47.12 -0.73
CA HIS A 60 45.07 -46.92 -0.84
C HIS A 60 45.76 -47.05 0.53
N LYS A 61 46.88 -47.77 0.60
CA LYS A 61 47.55 -48.10 1.89
C LYS A 61 47.93 -46.90 2.74
N ASP A 62 48.23 -45.77 2.10
CA ASP A 62 48.62 -44.53 2.77
C ASP A 62 47.43 -43.70 3.26
N ALA A 63 46.19 -44.00 2.81
CA ALA A 63 44.95 -43.43 3.34
C ALA A 63 44.46 -44.18 4.59
N GLY A 64 44.63 -45.51 4.60
CA GLY A 64 44.13 -46.38 5.67
C GLY A 64 42.63 -46.68 5.54
N CYS A 65 42.10 -47.51 6.45
CA CYS A 65 40.66 -47.75 6.53
C CYS A 65 40.01 -46.73 7.47
N PHE A 66 38.86 -46.16 7.09
CA PHE A 66 38.12 -45.20 7.91
C PHE A 66 37.60 -45.83 9.22
N ASP A 67 38.05 -45.29 10.36
CA ASP A 67 37.48 -45.48 11.70
C ASP A 67 37.23 -44.09 12.32
N GLU A 68 36.05 -43.91 12.93
CA GLU A 68 35.53 -42.71 13.63
C GLU A 68 35.78 -41.32 12.98
N VAL A 69 34.76 -40.78 12.32
CA VAL A 69 34.72 -39.40 11.82
C VAL A 69 34.94 -38.41 12.97
N THR A 70 35.97 -37.57 12.82
CA THR A 70 36.26 -36.43 13.71
C THR A 70 35.84 -35.16 13.00
N CYS A 71 34.95 -34.38 13.62
CA CYS A 71 34.39 -33.14 13.06
C CYS A 71 35.15 -31.90 13.53
N ASP A 72 35.07 -30.81 12.76
CA ASP A 72 35.73 -29.55 13.09
C ASP A 72 34.99 -28.76 14.19
N ALA A 73 35.66 -27.71 14.70
CA ALA A 73 35.25 -27.03 15.93
C ALA A 73 33.91 -26.27 15.83
N ASP A 74 33.44 -25.97 14.62
CA ASP A 74 32.17 -25.34 14.26
C ASP A 74 31.09 -26.34 13.83
N GLU A 75 31.38 -27.65 13.86
CA GLU A 75 30.46 -28.73 13.48
C GLU A 75 29.90 -29.52 14.68
N LEU A 76 28.76 -30.17 14.47
CA LEU A 76 28.17 -31.19 15.33
C LEU A 76 28.47 -32.58 14.74
N THR A 77 29.01 -33.47 15.57
CA THR A 77 29.07 -34.90 15.24
C THR A 77 27.68 -35.51 15.40
N CYS A 78 26.92 -35.51 14.33
CA CYS A 78 25.64 -36.19 14.24
C CYS A 78 25.84 -37.70 14.11
N LYS A 79 24.90 -38.47 14.67
CA LYS A 79 25.00 -39.93 14.73
C LYS A 79 23.62 -40.56 14.72
N ASP A 80 23.44 -41.55 13.86
CA ASP A 80 22.26 -42.39 13.81
C ASP A 80 22.61 -43.86 14.14
N GLN A 81 21.74 -44.78 13.76
CA GLN A 81 21.93 -46.22 13.93
C GLN A 81 22.88 -46.86 12.90
N PHE A 82 23.37 -46.10 11.91
CA PHE A 82 24.16 -46.58 10.78
C PHE A 82 25.56 -45.93 10.68
N SER A 83 25.71 -44.66 11.07
CA SER A 83 26.92 -43.86 10.84
C SER A 83 27.10 -42.70 11.84
N SER A 84 28.28 -42.08 11.82
CA SER A 84 28.50 -40.73 12.35
C SER A 84 28.88 -39.82 11.18
N TRP A 85 28.38 -38.59 11.14
CA TRP A 85 28.75 -37.56 10.17
C TRP A 85 28.83 -36.19 10.82
N CYS A 86 29.37 -35.21 10.10
CA CYS A 86 29.50 -33.84 10.58
C CYS A 86 28.43 -32.95 9.94
N MET A 87 27.90 -32.01 10.72
CA MET A 87 26.91 -31.04 10.25
C MET A 87 27.21 -29.66 10.87
N PRO A 88 27.17 -28.54 10.12
CA PRO A 88 27.48 -27.22 10.68
C PRO A 88 26.55 -26.85 11.83
N LYS A 89 27.07 -26.21 12.89
CA LYS A 89 26.25 -25.73 14.04
C LYS A 89 25.19 -24.71 13.66
N SER A 90 25.35 -24.04 12.52
CA SER A 90 24.38 -23.12 11.94
C SER A 90 23.17 -23.81 11.31
N SER A 91 23.21 -25.13 11.06
CA SER A 91 22.16 -25.90 10.39
C SER A 91 21.09 -26.47 11.34
N GLY A 92 21.03 -25.98 12.58
CA GLY A 92 20.14 -26.53 13.62
C GLY A 92 20.68 -27.81 14.26
N GLY A 93 19.83 -28.48 15.05
CA GLY A 93 20.16 -29.75 15.69
C GLY A 93 20.23 -30.90 14.68
N CYS A 94 20.95 -31.99 15.04
CA CYS A 94 21.02 -33.18 14.19
C CYS A 94 19.63 -33.74 13.87
N PRO A 95 19.35 -34.11 12.59
CA PRO A 95 18.02 -34.55 12.16
C PRO A 95 17.58 -35.85 12.84
N VAL A 96 16.28 -35.98 13.07
CA VAL A 96 15.68 -37.06 13.87
C VAL A 96 15.47 -38.32 13.01
N ILE A 97 16.37 -39.29 13.14
CA ILE A 97 16.27 -40.58 12.43
C ILE A 97 15.74 -41.67 13.37
N CYS A 98 14.56 -42.19 13.06
CA CYS A 98 13.88 -43.20 13.87
C CYS A 98 14.35 -44.64 13.58
N ASN A 99 14.19 -45.53 14.55
CA ASN A 99 14.49 -46.96 14.38
C ASN A 99 13.32 -47.70 13.72
N SER A 100 13.53 -48.93 13.25
CA SER A 100 12.53 -49.74 12.54
C SER A 100 11.35 -50.25 13.39
N THR A 101 11.14 -49.72 14.60
CA THR A 101 9.92 -49.92 15.41
C THR A 101 9.27 -48.59 15.82
N GLU A 102 9.72 -47.49 15.24
CA GLU A 102 9.26 -46.13 15.46
C GLU A 102 8.88 -45.47 14.12
N VAL A 103 7.83 -44.66 14.15
CA VAL A 103 7.45 -43.77 13.06
C VAL A 103 7.96 -42.36 13.37
N TRP A 104 8.49 -41.69 12.35
CA TRP A 104 8.87 -40.28 12.41
C TRP A 104 7.61 -39.41 12.46
N CYS A 105 7.58 -38.49 13.42
CA CYS A 105 6.46 -37.61 13.72
C CYS A 105 6.95 -36.17 13.74
N TYR A 106 6.11 -35.27 13.25
CA TYR A 106 6.18 -33.85 13.57
C TYR A 106 4.89 -33.43 14.27
N ARG A 107 4.98 -32.48 15.21
CA ARG A 107 3.83 -31.80 15.80
C ARG A 107 3.95 -30.30 15.66
N TRP A 108 2.82 -29.62 15.49
CA TRP A 108 2.81 -28.17 15.43
C TRP A 108 2.73 -27.58 16.84
N GLN A 109 3.44 -26.47 17.07
CA GLN A 109 3.22 -25.68 18.27
C GLN A 109 2.04 -24.73 18.07
N TYR A 110 1.24 -24.57 19.13
CA TYR A 110 0.08 -23.68 19.15
C TYR A 110 0.24 -22.70 20.30
N THR A 111 -0.11 -21.45 20.04
CA THR A 111 -0.26 -20.42 21.07
C THR A 111 -1.34 -20.82 22.08
N PRO A 112 -1.39 -20.20 23.29
CA PRO A 112 -2.47 -20.45 24.26
C PRO A 112 -3.89 -20.20 23.73
N ASN A 113 -4.03 -19.47 22.62
CA ASN A 113 -5.29 -19.17 21.95
C ASN A 113 -5.73 -20.26 20.94
N GLY A 114 -4.84 -21.20 20.60
CA GLY A 114 -5.08 -22.25 19.59
C GLY A 114 -4.68 -21.89 18.16
N GLU A 115 -4.09 -20.72 17.94
CA GLU A 115 -3.48 -20.35 16.65
C GLU A 115 -2.09 -21.00 16.54
N ARG A 116 -1.71 -21.51 15.36
CA ARG A 116 -0.38 -22.10 15.11
C ARG A 116 0.72 -21.05 15.36
N ASP A 117 1.71 -21.41 16.16
CA ASP A 117 2.87 -20.56 16.43
C ASP A 117 3.90 -20.68 15.31
N TYR A 118 3.78 -19.83 14.29
CA TYR A 118 4.74 -19.75 13.17
C TYR A 118 6.12 -19.20 13.58
N SER A 119 6.33 -18.79 14.84
CA SER A 119 7.65 -18.36 15.33
C SER A 119 8.52 -19.51 15.86
N GLN A 120 7.94 -20.70 15.99
CA GLN A 120 8.65 -21.93 16.34
C GLN A 120 8.49 -22.97 15.23
N GLU A 121 9.60 -23.61 14.85
CA GLU A 121 9.58 -24.74 13.92
C GLU A 121 8.82 -25.93 14.52
N HIS A 122 8.31 -26.80 13.66
CA HIS A 122 7.61 -28.02 14.07
C HIS A 122 8.56 -28.94 14.86
N GLU A 123 8.08 -29.55 15.94
CA GLU A 123 8.92 -30.44 16.74
C GLU A 123 8.91 -31.84 16.10
N GLU A 124 10.07 -32.25 15.57
CA GLU A 124 10.30 -33.60 15.06
C GLU A 124 10.70 -34.57 16.18
N PHE A 125 10.10 -35.76 16.20
CA PHE A 125 10.38 -36.80 17.19
C PHE A 125 9.98 -38.19 16.68
N CYS A 126 10.50 -39.23 17.33
CA CYS A 126 10.12 -40.62 17.04
C CYS A 126 9.03 -41.10 18.02
N ALA A 127 7.94 -41.65 17.49
CA ALA A 127 6.92 -42.33 18.29
C ALA A 127 6.90 -43.83 17.97
N PRO A 128 6.67 -44.74 18.93
CA PRO A 128 6.56 -46.17 18.63
C PRO A 128 5.45 -46.43 17.61
N GLU A 129 5.74 -47.24 16.59
CA GLU A 129 4.82 -47.60 15.49
C GLU A 129 3.46 -48.11 16.04
N SER A 130 3.51 -48.93 17.09
CA SER A 130 2.33 -49.47 17.79
C SER A 130 1.39 -48.44 18.44
N THR A 131 1.81 -47.18 18.56
CA THR A 131 1.00 -46.03 18.98
C THR A 131 0.76 -45.02 17.85
N GLY A 132 1.70 -44.94 16.90
CA GLY A 132 1.81 -43.84 15.93
C GLY A 132 1.94 -42.47 16.60
N CYS A 133 1.86 -41.41 15.80
CA CYS A 133 2.07 -40.05 16.31
C CYS A 133 0.96 -39.60 17.29
N PRO A 134 1.32 -39.01 18.45
CA PRO A 134 0.40 -38.46 19.45
C PRO A 134 0.07 -36.98 19.17
N CYS A 135 -1.05 -36.74 18.50
CA CYS A 135 -1.54 -35.38 18.19
C CYS A 135 -2.24 -34.71 19.38
N ASP A 136 -2.19 -33.37 19.45
CA ASP A 136 -2.95 -32.62 20.44
C ASP A 136 -4.45 -32.66 20.14
N ARG A 137 -5.25 -33.27 21.04
CA ARG A 137 -6.69 -33.47 20.83
C ARG A 137 -7.53 -32.19 20.82
N GLN A 138 -6.99 -31.05 21.20
CA GLN A 138 -7.69 -29.76 21.19
C GLN A 138 -7.47 -29.00 19.89
N PHE A 139 -6.32 -29.20 19.23
CA PHE A 139 -5.89 -28.39 18.07
C PHE A 139 -5.58 -29.23 16.81
N GLU A 140 -5.36 -30.54 16.93
CA GLU A 140 -4.95 -31.43 15.84
C GLU A 140 -5.89 -32.64 15.66
N THR A 141 -6.23 -32.93 14.41
CA THR A 141 -6.76 -34.21 13.95
C THR A 141 -5.60 -35.14 13.59
N LYS A 142 -5.69 -36.39 14.04
CA LYS A 142 -4.80 -37.48 13.63
C LYS A 142 -5.21 -37.98 12.25
N CYS A 143 -4.43 -37.63 11.24
CA CYS A 143 -4.57 -38.17 9.89
C CYS A 143 -3.79 -39.48 9.75
N THR A 144 -4.17 -40.32 8.80
CA THR A 144 -3.51 -41.61 8.53
C THR A 144 -3.60 -41.92 7.05
N ASP A 145 -2.45 -42.18 6.44
CA ASP A 145 -2.31 -42.65 5.08
C ASP A 145 -2.87 -44.09 5.00
N PRO A 146 -3.89 -44.37 4.17
CA PRO A 146 -4.53 -45.67 4.09
C PRO A 146 -3.70 -46.73 3.35
N GLU A 147 -2.64 -46.33 2.64
CA GLU A 147 -1.78 -47.19 1.84
C GLU A 147 -0.47 -47.51 2.59
N TYR A 148 0.21 -46.49 3.10
CA TYR A 148 1.50 -46.62 3.80
C TYR A 148 1.33 -46.79 5.32
N GLY A 149 0.16 -46.54 5.89
CA GLY A 149 -0.11 -46.64 7.34
C GLY A 149 0.52 -45.55 8.20
N ASN A 150 1.31 -44.64 7.58
CA ASN A 150 1.88 -43.46 8.21
C ASN A 150 0.79 -42.56 8.79
N SER A 151 1.07 -41.91 9.92
CA SER A 151 0.08 -41.06 10.59
C SER A 151 0.72 -39.77 11.10
N TRP A 152 0.13 -38.62 10.79
CA TRP A 152 0.61 -37.29 11.20
C TRP A 152 -0.52 -36.48 11.83
N CYS A 153 -0.18 -35.27 12.26
CA CYS A 153 -1.07 -34.38 12.98
C CYS A 153 -1.35 -33.13 12.12
N GLN A 154 -2.62 -32.95 11.75
CA GLN A 154 -3.13 -31.87 10.91
C GLN A 154 -3.98 -30.94 11.79
N PRO A 155 -3.95 -29.60 11.67
CA PRO A 155 -4.85 -28.72 12.42
C PRO A 155 -6.32 -29.10 12.26
N VAL A 156 -7.15 -28.99 13.30
CA VAL A 156 -8.59 -29.33 13.23
C VAL A 156 -9.37 -28.44 12.25
N SER A 157 -8.82 -27.28 11.88
CA SER A 157 -9.32 -26.40 10.82
C SER A 157 -9.11 -26.95 9.39
N GLU A 158 -8.24 -27.94 9.22
CA GLU A 158 -7.89 -28.54 7.94
C GLU A 158 -8.43 -29.98 7.88
N ASN A 159 -9.04 -30.34 6.75
CA ASN A 159 -9.38 -31.75 6.51
C ASN A 159 -8.11 -32.55 6.26
N CYS A 160 -8.07 -33.82 6.71
CA CYS A 160 -7.00 -34.73 6.30
C CYS A 160 -6.97 -34.85 4.77
N PRO A 161 -5.79 -34.73 4.12
CA PRO A 161 -5.62 -35.04 2.70
C PRO A 161 -6.17 -36.43 2.39
N LEU A 162 -6.89 -36.54 1.27
CA LEU A 162 -7.65 -37.74 0.91
C LEU A 162 -6.87 -38.55 -0.13
N PHE A 163 -6.24 -39.64 0.31
CA PHE A 163 -5.39 -40.46 -0.55
C PHE A 163 -6.22 -41.47 -1.35
N CYS A 164 -6.19 -41.33 -2.67
CA CYS A 164 -6.78 -42.29 -3.60
C CYS A 164 -5.81 -43.44 -3.90
N ARG A 165 -6.36 -44.61 -4.21
CA ARG A 165 -5.59 -45.82 -4.52
C ARG A 165 -5.02 -45.84 -5.94
N ASP A 166 -4.11 -46.77 -6.20
CA ASP A 166 -3.65 -47.16 -7.54
C ASP A 166 -4.77 -47.37 -8.61
N ASP A 167 -5.98 -47.80 -8.21
CA ASP A 167 -7.13 -47.99 -9.11
C ASP A 167 -8.10 -46.80 -9.18
N GLU A 168 -7.77 -45.71 -8.49
CA GLU A 168 -8.50 -44.46 -8.38
C GLU A 168 -7.63 -43.26 -8.81
N GLN A 169 -8.24 -42.08 -8.94
CA GLN A 169 -7.57 -40.82 -9.26
C GLN A 169 -8.15 -39.72 -8.37
N ASP A 170 -7.31 -38.72 -8.07
CA ASP A 170 -7.74 -37.52 -7.36
C ASP A 170 -8.62 -36.62 -8.25
N CYS A 171 -9.81 -36.31 -7.76
CA CYS A 171 -10.73 -35.34 -8.35
C CYS A 171 -10.97 -34.19 -7.38
N TYR A 172 -10.34 -33.05 -7.67
CA TYR A 172 -10.53 -31.78 -6.98
C TYR A 172 -11.74 -31.04 -7.56
N GLN A 173 -12.64 -30.60 -6.68
CA GLN A 173 -13.79 -29.74 -7.01
C GLN A 173 -13.57 -28.34 -6.44
N VAL A 174 -13.69 -27.31 -7.29
CA VAL A 174 -13.62 -25.91 -6.86
C VAL A 174 -15.03 -25.43 -6.48
N GLN A 175 -15.15 -24.65 -5.42
CA GLN A 175 -16.41 -24.01 -5.06
C GLN A 175 -16.56 -22.69 -5.81
N TYR A 176 -17.75 -22.37 -6.32
CA TYR A 176 -17.98 -21.17 -7.14
C TYR A 176 -18.73 -20.09 -6.36
N GLY A 177 -18.36 -18.83 -6.61
CA GLY A 177 -19.04 -17.64 -6.12
C GLY A 177 -20.41 -17.43 -6.78
N SER A 178 -21.22 -16.53 -6.23
CA SER A 178 -22.53 -16.17 -6.80
C SER A 178 -22.44 -15.34 -8.10
N ASP A 179 -21.23 -14.94 -8.48
CA ASP A 179 -20.83 -14.34 -9.76
C ASP A 179 -20.40 -15.39 -10.81
N GLY A 180 -20.24 -16.65 -10.41
CA GLY A 180 -19.78 -17.75 -11.26
C GLY A 180 -18.25 -17.90 -11.38
N TYR A 181 -17.46 -17.10 -10.65
CA TYR A 181 -16.01 -17.27 -10.60
C TYR A 181 -15.60 -18.32 -9.54
N PRO A 182 -14.43 -18.99 -9.67
CA PRO A 182 -13.97 -19.93 -8.67
C PRO A 182 -13.57 -19.18 -7.38
N ASN A 183 -14.07 -19.63 -6.23
CA ASN A 183 -13.76 -19.07 -4.92
C ASN A 183 -12.60 -19.82 -4.26
N PHE A 184 -11.39 -19.25 -4.39
CA PHE A 184 -10.15 -19.79 -3.84
C PHE A 184 -9.98 -19.57 -2.32
N GLU A 185 -10.89 -18.86 -1.64
CA GLU A 185 -10.88 -18.71 -0.17
C GLU A 185 -11.54 -19.90 0.54
N LEU A 186 -12.25 -20.76 -0.18
CA LEU A 186 -12.87 -21.98 0.35
C LEU A 186 -12.01 -23.20 0.02
N PRO A 187 -11.87 -24.18 0.94
CA PRO A 187 -11.09 -25.38 0.68
C PRO A 187 -11.71 -26.20 -0.47
N PHE A 188 -10.84 -26.68 -1.36
CA PHE A 188 -11.19 -27.55 -2.47
C PHE A 188 -11.81 -28.86 -1.96
N GLY A 189 -12.86 -29.33 -2.63
CA GLY A 189 -13.45 -30.64 -2.35
C GLY A 189 -12.64 -31.74 -3.02
N GLN A 190 -11.80 -32.45 -2.26
CA GLN A 190 -11.06 -33.62 -2.76
C GLN A 190 -11.95 -34.88 -2.73
N SER A 191 -11.91 -35.69 -3.78
CA SER A 191 -12.66 -36.94 -3.88
C SER A 191 -11.98 -37.95 -4.81
N CYS A 192 -12.09 -39.24 -4.52
CA CYS A 192 -11.61 -40.28 -5.43
C CYS A 192 -12.66 -40.67 -6.46
N GLN A 193 -12.22 -40.90 -7.69
CA GLN A 193 -12.98 -41.59 -8.74
C GLN A 193 -12.11 -42.70 -9.34
N PRO A 194 -12.66 -43.79 -9.90
CA PRO A 194 -11.85 -44.80 -10.57
C PRO A 194 -10.96 -44.22 -11.69
N ALA A 195 -9.70 -44.66 -11.81
CA ALA A 195 -8.68 -44.11 -12.71
C ALA A 195 -8.97 -44.25 -14.24
N ASN A 196 -10.18 -44.65 -14.61
CA ASN A 196 -10.68 -44.75 -15.97
C ASN A 196 -12.04 -44.03 -16.12
N SER A 197 -12.31 -43.04 -15.28
CA SER A 197 -13.56 -42.26 -15.27
C SER A 197 -13.28 -40.76 -15.16
N SER A 198 -14.17 -39.93 -15.70
CA SER A 198 -14.03 -38.47 -15.64
C SER A 198 -14.40 -37.94 -14.26
N CYS A 199 -13.67 -36.93 -13.78
CA CYS A 199 -14.06 -36.21 -12.58
C CYS A 199 -15.43 -35.51 -12.77
N PRO A 200 -16.32 -35.51 -11.77
CA PRO A 200 -17.65 -34.91 -11.88
C PRO A 200 -17.59 -33.39 -11.77
N CYS A 201 -17.61 -32.71 -12.92
CA CYS A 201 -17.66 -31.25 -13.03
C CYS A 201 -19.00 -30.66 -12.57
N ASP A 202 -18.99 -29.41 -12.09
CA ASP A 202 -20.21 -28.63 -11.81
C ASP A 202 -20.96 -28.34 -13.13
N PRO A 203 -22.16 -28.90 -13.35
CA PRO A 203 -22.89 -28.71 -14.61
C PRO A 203 -23.36 -27.27 -14.85
N VAL A 204 -23.35 -26.40 -13.83
CA VAL A 204 -23.65 -24.97 -13.93
C VAL A 204 -22.39 -24.20 -14.34
N HIS A 205 -21.29 -24.33 -13.59
CA HIS A 205 -20.11 -23.47 -13.72
C HIS A 205 -18.99 -24.03 -14.61
N GLU A 206 -18.97 -25.34 -14.87
CA GLU A 206 -17.86 -26.03 -15.53
C GLU A 206 -18.30 -26.83 -16.77
N GLU A 207 -17.42 -26.92 -17.76
CA GLU A 207 -17.51 -27.88 -18.85
C GLU A 207 -16.39 -28.92 -18.79
N MET A 208 -16.70 -30.14 -19.21
CA MET A 208 -15.76 -31.26 -19.18
C MET A 208 -14.93 -31.24 -20.46
N CYS A 209 -13.65 -30.92 -20.34
CA CYS A 209 -12.69 -30.92 -21.43
C CYS A 209 -11.95 -32.26 -21.49
N GLN A 210 -11.36 -32.57 -22.66
CA GLN A 210 -10.67 -33.82 -22.92
C GLN A 210 -9.50 -33.59 -23.89
N ASP A 211 -8.35 -34.18 -23.56
CA ASP A 211 -7.10 -34.08 -24.32
C ASP A 211 -6.47 -35.48 -24.52
N LEU A 212 -5.14 -35.52 -24.66
CA LEU A 212 -4.36 -36.76 -24.78
C LEU A 212 -3.95 -37.36 -23.42
N TYR A 213 -4.17 -36.65 -22.31
CA TYR A 213 -3.76 -37.04 -20.96
C TYR A 213 -4.94 -37.47 -20.08
N GLY A 214 -6.15 -36.94 -20.31
CA GLY A 214 -7.35 -37.32 -19.58
C GLY A 214 -8.56 -36.43 -19.87
N SER A 215 -9.37 -36.21 -18.84
CA SER A 215 -10.52 -35.30 -18.88
C SER A 215 -10.62 -34.50 -17.59
N TRP A 216 -10.69 -33.17 -17.70
CA TRP A 216 -10.74 -32.25 -16.57
C TRP A 216 -11.93 -31.29 -16.70
N CYS A 217 -12.15 -30.51 -15.64
CA CYS A 217 -13.24 -29.54 -15.57
C CYS A 217 -12.68 -28.13 -15.78
N GLN A 218 -13.15 -27.43 -16.81
CA GLN A 218 -12.79 -26.05 -17.11
C GLN A 218 -13.96 -25.15 -16.73
N SER A 219 -13.72 -24.07 -15.97
CA SER A 219 -14.79 -23.08 -15.72
C SER A 219 -15.20 -22.39 -17.02
N LYS A 220 -16.50 -22.38 -17.32
CA LYS A 220 -17.08 -21.79 -18.54
C LYS A 220 -16.83 -20.28 -18.66
N VAL A 221 -16.45 -19.63 -17.56
CA VAL A 221 -16.08 -18.20 -17.53
C VAL A 221 -14.78 -17.95 -18.30
N TYR A 222 -13.92 -18.97 -18.46
CA TYR A 222 -12.71 -18.92 -19.30
C TYR A 222 -12.96 -19.27 -20.77
N GLY A 223 -14.22 -19.47 -21.18
CA GLY A 223 -14.58 -19.86 -22.55
C GLY A 223 -14.64 -21.38 -22.74
N SER A 224 -14.55 -21.81 -24.00
CA SER A 224 -14.61 -23.22 -24.41
C SER A 224 -13.26 -23.92 -24.26
N CYS A 225 -13.30 -25.25 -24.05
CA CYS A 225 -12.10 -26.11 -23.97
C CYS A 225 -11.00 -25.81 -25.01
N PRO A 226 -9.71 -25.76 -24.60
CA PRO A 226 -8.56 -25.62 -25.50
C PRO A 226 -8.49 -26.72 -26.57
N VAL A 227 -7.91 -26.38 -27.72
CA VAL A 227 -7.87 -27.23 -28.92
C VAL A 227 -6.49 -27.86 -29.06
N HIS A 228 -6.39 -29.14 -28.67
CA HIS A 228 -5.18 -29.93 -28.89
C HIS A 228 -4.96 -30.24 -30.38
N CYS A 229 -3.84 -29.76 -30.90
CA CYS A 229 -3.35 -30.05 -32.24
C CYS A 229 -2.41 -31.26 -32.27
N THR A 230 -2.26 -31.88 -33.44
CA THR A 230 -1.35 -33.02 -33.65
C THR A 230 0.10 -32.58 -33.83
N GLU A 231 1.07 -33.50 -33.76
CA GLU A 231 2.52 -33.20 -33.87
C GLU A 231 2.93 -32.50 -35.19
N ASP A 232 2.09 -32.58 -36.23
CA ASP A 232 2.25 -31.91 -37.53
C ASP A 232 1.45 -30.58 -37.65
N GLN A 233 0.89 -30.08 -36.55
CA GLN A 233 0.02 -28.92 -36.51
C GLN A 233 0.34 -27.96 -35.37
N ILE A 234 0.39 -26.66 -35.68
CA ILE A 234 0.54 -25.57 -34.72
C ILE A 234 -0.82 -25.06 -34.25
N THR A 235 -0.96 -24.76 -32.95
CA THR A 235 -2.14 -24.07 -32.40
C THR A 235 -2.09 -22.59 -32.78
N CYS A 236 -3.00 -22.18 -33.67
CA CYS A 236 -3.13 -20.81 -34.15
C CYS A 236 -4.27 -20.08 -33.45
N TRP A 237 -3.97 -18.89 -32.94
CA TRP A 237 -4.93 -18.00 -32.31
C TRP A 237 -5.55 -17.09 -33.37
N VAL A 238 -6.81 -17.33 -33.74
CA VAL A 238 -7.50 -16.51 -34.76
C VAL A 238 -8.01 -15.23 -34.13
N THR A 239 -7.32 -14.13 -34.44
CA THR A 239 -7.69 -12.76 -34.07
C THR A 239 -9.12 -12.43 -34.53
N PRO A 240 -10.07 -12.14 -33.61
CA PRO A 240 -11.37 -11.57 -33.98
C PRO A 240 -11.17 -10.14 -34.49
N TYR A 241 -12.00 -9.66 -35.42
CA TYR A 241 -11.94 -8.28 -35.93
C TYR A 241 -13.31 -7.62 -35.92
N ASP A 242 -13.36 -6.34 -35.52
CA ASP A 242 -14.57 -5.53 -35.54
C ASP A 242 -14.97 -5.04 -36.95
N ASP A 243 -16.16 -4.45 -37.06
CA ASP A 243 -16.67 -3.82 -38.30
C ASP A 243 -15.78 -2.67 -38.83
N THR A 244 -14.82 -2.19 -38.04
CA THR A 244 -13.88 -1.12 -38.41
C THR A 244 -12.52 -1.64 -38.89
N GLY A 245 -12.26 -2.95 -38.75
CA GLY A 245 -11.00 -3.59 -39.10
C GLY A 245 -9.93 -3.51 -38.02
N ARG A 246 -10.34 -3.37 -36.76
CA ARG A 246 -9.45 -3.47 -35.60
C ARG A 246 -9.58 -4.86 -34.97
N PRO A 247 -8.49 -5.43 -34.43
CA PRO A 247 -8.60 -6.61 -33.58
C PRO A 247 -9.57 -6.38 -32.43
N ASP A 248 -10.61 -7.20 -32.36
CA ASP A 248 -11.57 -7.22 -31.25
C ASP A 248 -11.03 -8.13 -30.15
N TRP A 249 -10.25 -7.53 -29.26
CA TRP A 249 -9.72 -8.19 -28.06
C TRP A 249 -10.80 -8.62 -27.04
N THR A 250 -12.08 -8.26 -27.26
CA THR A 250 -13.22 -8.71 -26.46
C THR A 250 -14.06 -9.81 -27.13
N GLY A 251 -13.78 -10.11 -28.41
CA GLY A 251 -14.35 -11.24 -29.12
C GLY A 251 -13.77 -12.57 -28.60
N VAL A 252 -14.51 -13.67 -28.79
CA VAL A 252 -14.03 -15.00 -28.41
C VAL A 252 -12.90 -15.41 -29.36
N TRP A 253 -11.66 -15.33 -28.85
CA TRP A 253 -10.48 -15.85 -29.53
C TRP A 253 -10.66 -17.34 -29.78
N THR A 254 -10.52 -17.74 -31.05
CA THR A 254 -10.73 -19.13 -31.44
C THR A 254 -9.37 -19.76 -31.72
N GLU A 255 -8.97 -20.72 -30.89
CA GLU A 255 -7.88 -21.64 -31.21
C GLU A 255 -8.28 -22.50 -32.41
N VAL A 256 -7.40 -22.59 -33.41
CA VAL A 256 -7.55 -23.51 -34.55
C VAL A 256 -6.22 -24.17 -34.84
N CYS A 257 -6.24 -25.44 -35.23
CA CYS A 257 -5.01 -26.10 -35.69
C CYS A 257 -4.72 -25.75 -37.15
N ALA A 258 -3.46 -25.42 -37.44
CA ALA A 258 -2.95 -25.24 -38.80
C ALA A 258 -1.74 -26.13 -39.05
N ASP A 259 -1.60 -26.62 -40.27
CA ASP A 259 -0.39 -27.32 -40.76
C ASP A 259 0.83 -26.37 -40.65
N GLU A 260 1.91 -26.85 -40.03
CA GLU A 260 3.13 -26.06 -39.75
C GLU A 260 3.71 -25.40 -41.02
N MET A 261 3.68 -26.11 -42.17
CA MET A 261 4.17 -25.58 -43.45
C MET A 261 3.15 -24.69 -44.18
N VAL A 262 1.88 -24.74 -43.79
CA VAL A 262 0.85 -23.80 -44.28
C VAL A 262 0.95 -22.46 -43.55
N GLY A 263 1.15 -22.48 -42.24
CA GLY A 263 1.11 -21.32 -41.34
C GLY A 263 -0.31 -20.90 -40.95
N CYS A 264 -0.45 -20.01 -39.96
CA CYS A 264 -1.75 -19.62 -39.44
C CYS A 264 -2.66 -18.93 -40.49
N PRO A 265 -3.98 -19.21 -40.48
CA PRO A 265 -4.91 -18.70 -41.50
C PRO A 265 -5.28 -17.22 -41.26
N CYS A 266 -4.62 -16.32 -41.97
CA CYS A 266 -4.86 -14.88 -41.84
C CYS A 266 -6.28 -14.45 -42.28
N ASN A 267 -6.87 -13.50 -41.56
CA ASN A 267 -8.14 -12.88 -41.91
C ASN A 267 -8.01 -12.02 -43.17
N SER A 268 -8.32 -12.58 -44.34
CA SER A 268 -8.11 -11.96 -45.66
C SER A 268 -8.76 -10.58 -45.92
N GLN A 269 -9.61 -10.08 -45.02
CA GLN A 269 -10.16 -8.72 -45.10
C GLN A 269 -9.27 -7.68 -44.40
N TRP A 270 -8.57 -8.08 -43.33
CA TRP A 270 -7.89 -7.19 -42.38
C TRP A 270 -6.42 -7.50 -42.17
N GLU A 271 -5.99 -8.71 -42.52
CA GLU A 271 -4.62 -9.21 -42.41
C GLU A 271 -4.06 -9.63 -43.78
N ARG A 272 -2.73 -9.61 -43.88
CA ARG A 272 -1.96 -10.22 -44.96
C ARG A 272 -1.02 -11.26 -44.38
N SER A 273 -0.83 -12.37 -45.10
CA SER A 273 0.29 -13.27 -44.83
C SER A 273 1.58 -12.63 -45.32
N CYS A 274 2.55 -12.52 -44.43
CA CYS A 274 3.94 -12.17 -44.74
C CYS A 274 4.83 -13.40 -44.62
N THR A 275 6.04 -13.30 -45.13
CA THR A 275 7.10 -14.30 -44.94
C THR A 275 8.39 -13.58 -44.59
N TYR A 276 9.08 -14.09 -43.57
CA TYR A 276 10.38 -13.59 -43.10
C TYR A 276 11.21 -14.80 -42.67
N GLN A 277 12.42 -14.94 -43.20
CA GLN A 277 13.31 -16.09 -42.95
C GLN A 277 12.70 -17.48 -43.28
N GLY A 278 11.61 -17.51 -44.05
CA GLY A 278 10.87 -18.72 -44.46
C GLY A 278 9.60 -19.01 -43.67
N GLU A 279 9.45 -18.44 -42.47
CA GLU A 279 8.24 -18.59 -41.65
C GLU A 279 7.10 -17.68 -42.14
N LYS A 280 5.85 -18.11 -41.93
CA LYS A 280 4.65 -17.33 -42.32
C LYS A 280 3.86 -16.89 -41.10
N PHE A 281 3.54 -15.60 -41.09
CA PHE A 281 2.76 -14.95 -40.04
C PHE A 281 1.80 -13.94 -40.66
N CYS A 282 0.82 -13.51 -39.87
CA CYS A 282 -0.21 -12.56 -40.28
C CYS A 282 0.10 -11.18 -39.68
N ILE A 283 0.03 -10.12 -40.50
CA ILE A 283 0.09 -8.73 -40.01
C ILE A 283 -1.11 -7.93 -40.55
N PRO A 284 -1.52 -6.84 -39.89
CA PRO A 284 -2.58 -5.96 -40.39
C PRO A 284 -2.31 -5.45 -41.82
N VAL A 285 -3.35 -5.32 -42.63
CA VAL A 285 -3.25 -4.81 -44.02
C VAL A 285 -2.74 -3.37 -44.10
N SER A 286 -2.81 -2.61 -43.01
CA SER A 286 -2.20 -1.28 -42.85
C SER A 286 -0.67 -1.29 -42.77
N GLU A 287 -0.06 -2.42 -42.44
CA GLU A 287 1.38 -2.54 -42.22
C GLU A 287 2.09 -3.20 -43.42
N THR A 288 3.38 -2.89 -43.57
CA THR A 288 4.26 -3.52 -44.56
C THR A 288 4.95 -4.73 -43.94
N CYS A 289 5.07 -5.82 -44.69
CA CYS A 289 5.90 -6.94 -44.27
C CYS A 289 7.34 -6.46 -43.98
N PRO A 290 8.02 -6.99 -42.95
CA PRO A 290 9.44 -6.76 -42.73
C PRO A 290 10.26 -7.02 -44.00
N LEU A 291 11.36 -6.28 -44.15
CA LEU A 291 12.19 -6.36 -45.36
C LEU A 291 13.08 -7.61 -45.30
N ASP A 292 12.58 -8.73 -45.84
CA ASP A 292 13.39 -9.94 -46.01
C ASP A 292 14.47 -9.71 -47.09
N CYS A 293 15.71 -9.60 -46.62
CA CYS A 293 16.91 -9.39 -47.45
C CYS A 293 17.68 -10.71 -47.73
N GLY A 294 17.20 -11.86 -47.24
CA GLY A 294 17.88 -13.14 -47.32
C GLY A 294 19.26 -13.13 -46.65
N ASP A 295 20.28 -13.66 -47.33
CA ASP A 295 21.67 -13.72 -46.84
C ASP A 295 22.35 -12.34 -46.70
N LEU A 296 21.69 -11.23 -47.09
CA LEU A 296 22.19 -9.87 -46.95
C LEU A 296 21.61 -9.24 -45.69
N GLY A 297 22.46 -8.76 -44.78
CA GLY A 297 22.00 -8.09 -43.56
C GLY A 297 21.17 -6.82 -43.82
N THR A 298 20.30 -6.46 -42.89
CA THR A 298 19.50 -5.23 -42.96
C THR A 298 20.32 -4.02 -42.51
N CYS A 299 20.22 -2.93 -43.28
CA CYS A 299 20.77 -1.61 -42.98
C CYS A 299 19.68 -0.72 -42.40
N PHE A 300 19.89 -0.25 -41.18
CA PHE A 300 19.01 0.70 -40.51
C PHE A 300 19.49 2.13 -40.76
N HIS A 301 18.57 2.99 -41.20
CA HIS A 301 18.81 4.41 -41.41
C HIS A 301 18.22 5.20 -40.24
N TYR A 302 19.00 5.32 -39.16
CA TYR A 302 18.62 6.03 -37.94
C TYR A 302 18.19 7.48 -38.18
N GLY A 303 18.63 8.13 -39.28
CA GLY A 303 18.22 9.48 -39.64
C GLY A 303 16.77 9.61 -40.17
N SER A 304 16.14 8.50 -40.58
CA SER A 304 14.81 8.49 -41.20
C SER A 304 13.86 7.40 -40.71
N GLY A 305 14.38 6.36 -40.06
CA GLY A 305 13.64 5.15 -39.69
C GLY A 305 13.42 4.16 -40.85
N ASN A 306 14.13 4.35 -41.98
CA ASN A 306 14.06 3.43 -43.12
C ASN A 306 14.93 2.17 -42.88
N GLU A 307 14.47 1.03 -43.39
CA GLU A 307 15.28 -0.17 -43.59
C GLU A 307 15.66 -0.32 -45.08
N SER A 308 16.88 -0.77 -45.35
CA SER A 308 17.31 -1.19 -46.69
C SER A 308 18.18 -2.45 -46.63
N CYS A 309 18.29 -3.22 -47.71
CA CYS A 309 19.19 -4.38 -47.73
C CYS A 309 20.65 -3.95 -47.95
N ALA A 310 21.56 -4.51 -47.16
CA ALA A 310 22.99 -4.27 -47.32
C ALA A 310 23.48 -4.70 -48.71
N THR A 311 24.41 -3.92 -49.25
CA THR A 311 25.15 -4.33 -50.45
C THR A 311 26.35 -5.21 -50.04
N PRO A 312 27.03 -5.88 -50.98
CA PRO A 312 28.35 -6.48 -50.75
C PRO A 312 29.47 -5.49 -50.37
N GLN A 313 29.13 -4.23 -50.09
CA GLN A 313 30.00 -3.15 -49.61
C GLN A 313 29.41 -2.51 -48.34
N GLY A 314 28.45 -3.16 -47.68
CA GLY A 314 27.67 -2.62 -46.56
C GLY A 314 26.58 -1.65 -47.00
N CYS A 315 26.25 -0.73 -46.09
CA CYS A 315 25.14 0.19 -46.17
C CYS A 315 25.44 1.45 -47.03
N ASN A 316 24.36 2.01 -47.58
CA ASN A 316 24.36 3.25 -48.36
C ASN A 316 23.61 4.34 -47.59
N CYS A 317 24.31 5.01 -46.69
CA CYS A 317 23.75 5.93 -45.71
C CYS A 317 23.04 7.15 -46.32
N GLU A 318 22.00 7.63 -45.64
CA GLU A 318 21.19 8.77 -46.06
C GLU A 318 21.83 10.13 -45.66
N SER A 319 21.26 11.24 -46.13
CA SER A 319 21.80 12.58 -45.86
C SER A 319 21.53 13.00 -44.42
N GLY A 320 22.53 12.84 -43.56
CA GLY A 320 22.44 13.01 -42.09
C GLY A 320 23.22 11.94 -41.33
N GLU A 321 23.71 10.92 -42.03
CA GLU A 321 24.42 9.78 -41.47
C GLU A 321 25.92 9.80 -41.85
N LEU A 322 26.79 9.49 -40.89
CA LEU A 322 28.20 9.18 -41.10
C LEU A 322 28.30 7.75 -41.64
N ARG A 323 29.04 7.57 -42.73
CA ARG A 323 29.32 6.26 -43.32
C ARG A 323 30.59 5.67 -42.71
N CYS A 324 30.44 4.96 -41.60
CA CYS A 324 31.54 4.42 -40.82
C CYS A 324 31.95 3.03 -41.32
N LEU A 325 33.25 2.76 -41.42
CA LEU A 325 33.75 1.43 -41.80
C LEU A 325 33.88 0.58 -40.54
N ASN A 326 33.14 -0.52 -40.44
CA ASN A 326 33.35 -1.50 -39.37
C ASN A 326 34.67 -2.24 -39.66
N PRO A 327 35.66 -2.21 -38.74
CA PRO A 327 36.98 -2.80 -38.97
C PRO A 327 36.96 -4.33 -39.05
N GLU A 328 35.98 -4.99 -38.42
CA GLU A 328 35.88 -6.45 -38.36
C GLU A 328 35.25 -7.02 -39.63
N THR A 329 34.09 -6.47 -40.03
CA THR A 329 33.37 -6.94 -41.22
C THR A 329 33.92 -6.38 -42.52
N SER A 330 34.71 -5.29 -42.45
CA SER A 330 35.11 -4.47 -43.61
C SER A 330 33.92 -3.92 -44.43
N LEU A 331 32.73 -3.88 -43.85
CA LEU A 331 31.52 -3.29 -44.44
C LEU A 331 31.28 -1.90 -43.86
N TYR A 332 30.57 -1.06 -44.61
CA TYR A 332 30.14 0.25 -44.10
C TYR A 332 28.81 0.16 -43.36
N GLU A 333 28.72 0.84 -42.23
CA GLU A 333 27.52 1.06 -41.41
C GLU A 333 27.19 2.56 -41.34
N CYS A 334 26.01 2.90 -40.81
CA CYS A 334 25.45 4.25 -40.85
C CYS A 334 25.14 4.76 -39.44
N GLU A 335 25.85 5.81 -39.01
CA GLU A 335 25.77 6.38 -37.66
C GLU A 335 25.19 7.80 -37.71
N PRO A 336 24.35 8.27 -36.77
CA PRO A 336 23.83 9.65 -36.79
C PRO A 336 24.91 10.73 -36.66
N THR A 337 24.93 11.73 -37.57
CA THR A 337 25.87 12.87 -37.46
C THR A 337 25.66 13.74 -36.21
N GLU A 338 24.50 13.64 -35.56
CA GLU A 338 24.18 14.40 -34.34
C GLU A 338 24.72 13.76 -33.05
N TRP A 339 25.12 12.48 -33.06
CA TRP A 339 25.70 11.81 -31.89
C TRP A 339 27.20 12.10 -31.77
N TYR A 340 27.88 12.33 -32.89
CA TYR A 340 29.33 12.56 -32.96
C TYR A 340 29.62 14.00 -33.43
N ALA A 341 29.61 14.93 -32.48
CA ALA A 341 29.59 16.38 -32.72
C ALA A 341 30.84 16.96 -33.41
N ASP A 342 31.91 16.19 -33.57
CA ASP A 342 33.11 16.54 -34.34
C ASP A 342 33.14 15.93 -35.76
N GLY A 343 32.17 15.08 -36.08
CA GLY A 343 32.04 14.38 -37.36
C GLY A 343 32.95 13.16 -37.52
N GLN A 344 33.55 12.65 -36.44
CA GLN A 344 34.33 11.40 -36.47
C GLN A 344 33.43 10.19 -36.17
N CYS A 345 33.81 9.03 -36.72
CA CYS A 345 33.18 7.76 -36.34
C CYS A 345 33.64 7.33 -34.94
N PRO A 346 32.80 6.62 -34.17
CA PRO A 346 33.18 6.09 -32.86
C PRO A 346 34.43 5.20 -32.95
N LEU A 347 35.26 5.24 -31.90
CA LEU A 347 36.51 4.47 -31.80
C LEU A 347 36.21 2.97 -31.59
N ARG A 348 35.89 2.25 -32.67
CA ARG A 348 35.73 0.79 -32.61
C ARG A 348 37.09 0.12 -32.49
N CYS A 349 37.32 -0.49 -31.32
CA CYS A 349 38.49 -1.33 -31.04
C CYS A 349 38.43 -2.64 -31.85
N SER A 350 39.56 -3.37 -31.92
CA SER A 350 39.56 -4.71 -32.51
C SER A 350 39.03 -5.77 -31.53
N ALA A 351 38.65 -6.95 -32.02
CA ALA A 351 38.19 -8.07 -31.19
C ALA A 351 39.20 -8.56 -30.11
N GLU A 352 40.46 -8.13 -30.17
CA GLU A 352 41.51 -8.40 -29.18
C GLU A 352 41.74 -7.23 -28.21
N GLU A 353 40.90 -6.18 -28.25
CA GLU A 353 41.05 -4.95 -27.48
C GLU A 353 39.73 -4.48 -26.85
N GLN A 354 39.73 -4.25 -25.53
CA GLN A 354 38.59 -3.71 -24.80
C GLN A 354 38.48 -2.18 -24.94
N TYR A 355 37.24 -1.69 -24.83
CA TYR A 355 36.91 -0.27 -24.86
C TYR A 355 36.99 0.32 -23.45
N CYS A 356 38.07 1.04 -23.15
CA CYS A 356 38.35 1.60 -21.84
C CYS A 356 38.25 3.12 -21.86
N GLY A 357 38.17 3.76 -20.69
CA GLY A 357 38.07 5.21 -20.62
C GLY A 357 38.45 5.80 -19.26
N ILE A 358 38.64 7.11 -19.26
CA ILE A 358 39.18 7.85 -18.12
C ILE A 358 38.04 8.41 -17.27
N VAL A 359 37.93 7.90 -16.04
CA VAL A 359 36.93 8.30 -15.05
C VAL A 359 37.30 9.64 -14.42
N ALA A 360 36.42 10.62 -14.56
CA ALA A 360 36.51 11.94 -13.97
C ALA A 360 35.26 12.28 -13.16
N PHE A 361 35.32 13.38 -12.40
CA PHE A 361 34.17 13.92 -11.67
C PHE A 361 34.03 15.42 -11.94
N ASP A 362 32.81 15.92 -12.13
CA ASP A 362 32.60 17.36 -12.24
C ASP A 362 32.57 18.06 -10.87
N THR A 363 32.40 19.39 -10.90
CA THR A 363 32.39 20.23 -9.69
C THR A 363 31.19 20.01 -8.76
N SER A 364 30.27 19.10 -9.10
CA SER A 364 29.18 18.63 -8.24
C SER A 364 29.41 17.21 -7.69
N GLY A 365 30.52 16.55 -8.06
CA GLY A 365 30.81 15.15 -7.73
C GLY A 365 30.15 14.14 -8.67
N ALA A 366 29.54 14.59 -9.78
CA ALA A 366 28.93 13.68 -10.75
C ALA A 366 29.99 13.07 -11.68
N TRP A 367 29.87 11.76 -11.90
CA TRP A 367 30.77 10.93 -12.70
C TRP A 367 30.70 11.28 -14.19
N GLN A 368 31.86 11.39 -14.85
CA GLN A 368 31.97 11.71 -16.28
C GLN A 368 33.11 10.91 -16.94
N TRP A 369 32.91 10.52 -18.20
CA TRP A 369 33.96 9.97 -19.06
C TRP A 369 34.60 11.12 -19.83
N THR A 370 35.93 11.20 -19.82
CA THR A 370 36.65 12.35 -20.42
C THR A 370 37.43 12.01 -21.69
N ASN A 371 37.90 10.77 -21.82
CA ASN A 371 38.51 10.21 -23.02
C ASN A 371 38.30 8.69 -23.04
N GLU A 372 38.26 8.11 -24.22
CA GLU A 372 38.09 6.67 -24.49
C GLU A 372 39.30 6.15 -25.28
N TYR A 373 39.71 4.90 -25.05
CA TYR A 373 40.87 4.27 -25.67
C TYR A 373 40.75 2.75 -25.70
N CYS A 374 41.38 2.12 -26.68
CA CYS A 374 41.44 0.67 -26.81
C CYS A 374 42.58 0.09 -25.96
N PHE A 375 42.34 -1.04 -25.30
CA PHE A 375 43.32 -1.72 -24.45
C PHE A 375 43.41 -3.22 -24.74
N SER A 376 44.61 -3.71 -25.07
CA SER A 376 44.88 -5.11 -25.41
C SER A 376 45.09 -5.96 -24.15
N GLY A 377 44.02 -6.26 -23.41
CA GLY A 377 44.06 -7.07 -22.19
C GLY A 377 42.66 -7.53 -21.73
N GLU A 378 42.64 -8.45 -20.77
CA GLU A 378 41.40 -9.12 -20.31
C GLU A 378 40.53 -8.25 -19.40
N ASP A 379 41.08 -7.18 -18.82
CA ASP A 379 40.36 -6.15 -18.06
C ASP A 379 40.87 -4.75 -18.39
N CYS A 380 39.96 -3.77 -18.47
CA CYS A 380 40.30 -2.36 -18.58
C CYS A 380 40.99 -1.83 -17.30
N PRO A 381 42.24 -1.32 -17.37
CA PRO A 381 42.90 -0.76 -16.21
C PRO A 381 42.20 0.54 -15.78
N VAL A 382 41.88 0.65 -14.49
CA VAL A 382 41.16 1.82 -13.96
C VAL A 382 42.08 3.05 -13.93
N VAL A 383 41.86 3.93 -14.91
CA VAL A 383 42.54 5.22 -15.06
C VAL A 383 41.62 6.34 -14.58
N CYS A 384 42.00 6.96 -13.47
CA CYS A 384 41.34 8.14 -12.92
C CYS A 384 41.93 9.42 -13.52
N ASP A 385 41.10 10.43 -13.79
CA ASP A 385 41.57 11.77 -14.15
C ASP A 385 42.29 12.44 -12.98
N ASP A 386 43.58 12.72 -13.15
CA ASP A 386 44.44 13.33 -12.12
C ASP A 386 43.96 14.73 -11.66
N ALA A 387 43.12 15.43 -12.43
CA ALA A 387 42.62 16.74 -12.06
C ALA A 387 41.41 16.69 -11.10
N THR A 388 40.52 15.72 -11.27
CA THR A 388 39.21 15.66 -10.58
C THR A 388 39.00 14.45 -9.68
N ALA A 389 39.71 13.35 -9.95
CA ALA A 389 39.58 12.09 -9.25
C ALA A 389 40.86 11.74 -8.45
N GLN A 390 40.77 10.68 -7.64
CA GLN A 390 41.92 9.92 -7.15
C GLN A 390 41.61 8.43 -7.14
N ARG A 391 42.64 7.60 -7.34
CA ARG A 391 42.51 6.14 -7.34
C ARG A 391 42.56 5.59 -5.92
N CYS A 392 41.51 4.90 -5.52
CA CYS A 392 41.43 4.12 -4.30
C CYS A 392 41.66 2.63 -4.62
N GLN A 393 41.92 1.83 -3.60
CA GLN A 393 42.24 0.41 -3.70
C GLN A 393 41.31 -0.40 -2.80
N ASP A 394 40.72 -1.45 -3.36
CA ASP A 394 39.69 -2.27 -2.74
C ASP A 394 40.19 -3.72 -2.77
N GLY A 395 40.69 -4.19 -1.62
CA GLY A 395 41.40 -5.47 -1.53
C GLY A 395 42.80 -5.43 -2.17
N GLU A 396 43.38 -6.60 -2.47
CA GLU A 396 44.78 -6.69 -2.90
C GLU A 396 45.01 -6.16 -4.34
N ASP A 397 44.10 -6.41 -5.29
CA ASP A 397 44.32 -6.12 -6.72
C ASP A 397 43.29 -5.19 -7.40
N SER A 398 42.15 -4.88 -6.78
CA SER A 398 41.12 -4.05 -7.43
C SER A 398 41.23 -2.56 -7.06
N TYR A 399 40.83 -1.68 -8.00
CA TYR A 399 40.95 -0.22 -7.86
C TYR A 399 39.69 0.47 -8.38
N HIS A 400 39.25 1.54 -7.70
CA HIS A 400 38.21 2.44 -8.21
C HIS A 400 38.66 3.92 -8.15
N CYS A 401 37.85 4.82 -8.71
CA CYS A 401 38.11 6.26 -8.67
C CYS A 401 37.05 6.97 -7.81
N VAL A 402 37.48 7.82 -6.87
CA VAL A 402 36.58 8.72 -6.10
C VAL A 402 36.82 10.19 -6.47
N PRO A 403 35.85 11.10 -6.25
CA PRO A 403 36.09 12.53 -6.29
C PRO A 403 37.26 12.93 -5.38
N LYS A 404 38.16 13.81 -5.85
CA LYS A 404 39.36 14.23 -5.10
C LYS A 404 39.05 15.04 -3.80
N THR A 405 37.77 15.28 -3.52
CA THR A 405 37.23 15.88 -2.30
C THR A 405 36.86 14.87 -1.21
N GLU A 406 36.79 13.58 -1.55
CA GLU A 406 36.36 12.49 -0.67
C GLU A 406 37.56 11.60 -0.31
N SER A 407 37.60 11.11 0.93
CA SER A 407 38.58 10.10 1.35
C SER A 407 38.21 8.74 0.77
N CYS A 408 39.21 7.95 0.37
CA CYS A 408 38.99 6.54 0.02
C CYS A 408 38.28 5.79 1.16
N PRO A 409 37.39 4.82 0.86
CA PRO A 409 36.81 3.95 1.88
C PRO A 409 37.90 3.20 2.65
N VAL A 410 37.61 2.86 3.90
CA VAL A 410 38.55 2.15 4.78
C VAL A 410 38.32 0.65 4.63
N TYR A 411 39.23 -0.04 3.96
CA TYR A 411 39.23 -1.51 3.85
C TYR A 411 40.15 -2.13 4.92
N CYS A 412 39.65 -3.16 5.59
CA CYS A 412 40.40 -3.92 6.59
C CYS A 412 41.10 -5.11 5.93
N THR A 413 42.27 -5.50 6.44
CA THR A 413 42.96 -6.73 6.02
C THR A 413 42.28 -7.95 6.64
N GLU A 414 42.58 -9.17 6.16
CA GLU A 414 42.01 -10.41 6.72
C GLU A 414 42.31 -10.62 8.22
N GLU A 415 43.36 -9.98 8.76
CA GLU A 415 43.70 -9.97 10.19
C GLU A 415 42.89 -8.92 11.01
N GLN A 416 42.01 -8.16 10.36
CA GLN A 416 41.29 -7.02 10.91
C GLN A 416 39.78 -7.04 10.63
N GLN A 417 38.99 -6.78 11.66
CA GLN A 417 37.54 -6.68 11.61
C GLN A 417 37.07 -5.23 11.51
N TYR A 418 35.86 -5.07 10.98
CA TYR A 418 35.23 -3.79 10.72
C TYR A 418 34.46 -3.30 11.95
N CYS A 419 34.88 -2.17 12.53
CA CYS A 419 34.30 -1.65 13.77
C CYS A 419 33.63 -0.29 13.58
N TRP A 420 32.36 -0.22 13.99
CA TRP A 420 31.53 0.98 13.90
C TRP A 420 31.58 1.81 15.19
N VAL A 421 32.30 2.93 15.17
CA VAL A 421 32.60 3.72 16.37
C VAL A 421 31.57 4.84 16.56
N VAL A 422 30.54 4.59 17.36
CA VAL A 422 29.53 5.61 17.72
C VAL A 422 30.05 6.50 18.86
N ASN A 423 30.03 7.82 18.64
CA ASN A 423 30.29 8.84 19.66
C ASN A 423 28.96 9.46 20.12
N PHE A 424 28.80 9.65 21.43
CA PHE A 424 27.63 10.26 22.05
C PHE A 424 28.01 11.57 22.77
N ASP A 425 27.07 12.51 22.88
CA ASP A 425 27.23 13.68 23.74
C ASP A 425 27.24 13.25 25.22
N SER A 426 28.26 13.65 25.96
CA SER A 426 28.46 13.26 27.36
C SER A 426 27.53 13.96 28.36
N THR A 427 26.58 14.76 27.88
CA THR A 427 25.56 15.48 28.67
C THR A 427 24.14 15.04 28.32
N THR A 428 23.84 14.80 27.03
CA THR A 428 22.49 14.41 26.57
C THR A 428 22.34 12.93 26.22
N GLY A 429 23.42 12.22 25.95
CA GLY A 429 23.39 10.84 25.44
C GLY A 429 23.05 10.71 23.95
N GLU A 430 22.81 11.81 23.23
CA GLU A 430 22.50 11.79 21.79
C GLU A 430 23.76 11.45 20.95
N VAL A 431 23.58 10.77 19.82
CA VAL A 431 24.69 10.47 18.88
C VAL A 431 25.21 11.76 18.23
N VAL A 432 26.48 12.08 18.46
CA VAL A 432 27.15 13.27 17.87
C VAL A 432 27.94 12.95 16.61
N GLY A 433 28.22 11.67 16.34
CA GLY A 433 28.83 11.21 15.10
C GLY A 433 29.33 9.78 15.19
N ALA A 434 29.26 9.05 14.08
CA ALA A 434 29.86 7.72 13.94
C ALA A 434 30.97 7.75 12.89
N GLY A 435 31.88 6.78 12.96
CA GLY A 435 32.93 6.57 11.96
C GLY A 435 33.43 5.12 11.98
N GLU A 436 33.94 4.67 10.84
CA GLU A 436 34.39 3.30 10.63
C GLU A 436 35.90 3.20 10.91
N GLN A 437 36.34 2.12 11.56
CA GLN A 437 37.76 1.82 11.72
C GLN A 437 38.04 0.31 11.67
N CYS A 438 39.24 -0.06 11.23
CA CYS A 438 39.73 -1.42 11.31
C CYS A 438 40.43 -1.67 12.64
N VAL A 439 40.15 -2.82 13.25
CA VAL A 439 40.70 -3.28 14.54
C VAL A 439 41.09 -4.74 14.38
N SER A 440 42.05 -5.30 15.13
CA SER A 440 42.40 -6.71 14.96
C SER A 440 41.20 -7.64 15.24
N ASN A 441 41.10 -8.77 14.52
CA ASN A 441 40.15 -9.86 14.84
C ASN A 441 40.30 -10.38 16.29
N SER A 442 41.43 -10.09 16.95
CA SER A 442 41.70 -10.43 18.35
C SER A 442 41.30 -9.35 19.37
N GLU A 443 40.80 -8.20 18.92
CA GLU A 443 40.47 -7.03 19.74
C GLU A 443 39.02 -6.58 19.50
N SER A 444 38.20 -6.58 20.55
CA SER A 444 36.80 -6.13 20.49
C SER A 444 36.67 -4.67 20.03
N CYS A 445 35.65 -4.37 19.23
CA CYS A 445 35.40 -3.02 18.72
C CYS A 445 35.37 -1.93 19.82
N PRO A 446 36.23 -0.90 19.74
CA PRO A 446 36.24 0.22 20.68
C PRO A 446 35.01 1.11 20.54
N CYS A 447 34.36 1.41 21.66
CA CYS A 447 33.29 2.41 21.72
C CYS A 447 33.84 3.84 21.61
N GLY A 448 33.05 4.75 21.03
CA GLY A 448 33.47 6.12 20.78
C GLY A 448 33.45 7.03 22.02
N THR A 449 33.77 8.31 21.79
CA THR A 449 33.74 9.34 22.83
C THR A 449 32.34 9.46 23.41
N GLY A 450 32.21 9.45 24.74
CA GLY A 450 30.92 9.54 25.43
C GLY A 450 30.13 8.22 25.49
N ALA A 451 30.64 7.14 24.89
CA ALA A 451 30.07 5.80 25.02
C ALA A 451 30.63 5.02 26.22
N VAL A 452 29.95 3.94 26.59
CA VAL A 452 30.46 2.86 27.45
C VAL A 452 30.26 1.52 26.74
N GLN A 453 31.20 0.60 26.92
CA GLN A 453 31.14 -0.75 26.35
C GLN A 453 30.39 -1.69 27.30
N CYS A 454 29.45 -2.46 26.74
CA CYS A 454 28.53 -3.33 27.46
C CYS A 454 28.53 -4.74 26.87
N THR A 455 28.28 -5.74 27.71
CA THR A 455 28.15 -7.15 27.29
C THR A 455 26.82 -7.70 27.79
N ASN A 456 26.16 -8.54 26.99
CA ASN A 456 25.04 -9.33 27.49
C ASN A 456 25.59 -10.54 28.26
N PRO A 457 25.36 -10.68 29.58
CA PRO A 457 25.91 -11.80 30.35
C PRO A 457 25.18 -13.14 30.14
N PHE A 458 24.12 -13.18 29.31
CA PHE A 458 23.33 -14.40 29.04
C PHE A 458 23.55 -15.01 27.65
N GLU A 459 24.19 -14.27 26.74
CA GLU A 459 24.55 -14.74 25.40
C GLU A 459 26.08 -14.74 25.29
N ALA A 460 26.70 -15.91 25.46
CA ALA A 460 28.15 -16.04 25.58
C ALA A 460 28.91 -15.66 24.29
N ASP A 461 28.20 -15.65 23.16
CA ASP A 461 28.73 -15.48 21.81
C ASP A 461 28.37 -14.10 21.18
N TYR A 462 27.66 -13.23 21.92
CA TYR A 462 27.32 -11.89 21.43
C TYR A 462 28.47 -10.88 21.65
N GLU A 463 28.78 -10.11 20.61
CA GLU A 463 29.83 -9.09 20.65
C GLU A 463 29.50 -7.94 21.62
N PRO A 464 30.52 -7.33 22.25
CA PRO A 464 30.33 -6.21 23.17
C PRO A 464 29.88 -4.94 22.43
N TYR A 465 28.67 -4.46 22.75
CA TYR A 465 28.05 -3.30 22.14
C TYR A 465 28.30 -2.00 22.93
N CYS A 466 27.91 -0.85 22.35
CA CYS A 466 28.20 0.47 22.90
C CYS A 466 26.91 1.25 23.21
N THR A 467 26.77 1.75 24.43
CA THR A 467 25.65 2.62 24.87
C THR A 467 26.15 4.01 25.29
N PRO A 468 25.27 5.01 25.47
CA PRO A 468 25.67 6.30 26.04
C PRO A 468 26.16 6.13 27.48
N ALA A 469 27.30 6.74 27.83
CA ALA A 469 27.84 6.70 29.20
C ALA A 469 26.97 7.46 30.22
N THR A 470 25.97 8.22 29.75
CA THR A 470 24.91 8.86 30.55
C THR A 470 23.81 7.89 30.99
N GLU A 471 23.59 6.82 30.22
CA GLU A 471 22.57 5.79 30.48
C GLU A 471 23.18 4.57 31.18
N GLY A 472 24.41 4.20 30.79
CA GLY A 472 25.10 3.02 31.31
C GLY A 472 24.75 1.74 30.54
N CYS A 473 25.09 0.60 31.11
CA CYS A 473 24.73 -0.70 30.52
C CYS A 473 23.39 -1.19 31.08
N PRO A 474 22.47 -1.69 30.23
CA PRO A 474 21.22 -2.31 30.66
C PRO A 474 21.43 -3.42 31.70
N LEU A 475 20.55 -3.48 32.70
CA LEU A 475 20.66 -4.44 33.80
C LEU A 475 19.96 -5.76 33.44
N TYR A 476 20.70 -6.76 32.95
CA TYR A 476 20.13 -8.08 32.67
C TYR A 476 20.02 -8.93 33.95
N CYS A 477 18.82 -9.44 34.24
CA CYS A 477 18.55 -10.32 35.39
C CYS A 477 18.45 -11.79 34.98
N HIS A 478 18.95 -12.71 35.80
CA HIS A 478 19.00 -14.14 35.46
C HIS A 478 17.59 -14.76 35.42
N PRO A 479 17.05 -15.17 34.26
CA PRO A 479 15.60 -15.42 34.08
C PRO A 479 15.02 -16.50 35.01
N ILE A 480 15.79 -17.55 35.32
CA ILE A 480 15.38 -18.65 36.23
C ILE A 480 15.50 -18.27 37.72
N ARG A 481 16.34 -17.27 38.07
CA ARG A 481 16.78 -17.03 39.46
C ARG A 481 16.42 -15.66 40.00
N GLU A 482 16.25 -14.66 39.15
CA GLU A 482 16.06 -13.26 39.51
C GLU A 482 15.02 -12.62 38.59
N LYS A 483 14.07 -11.89 39.18
CA LYS A 483 13.15 -11.01 38.46
C LYS A 483 13.69 -9.58 38.49
N MET A 484 13.42 -8.83 37.42
CA MET A 484 13.71 -7.40 37.39
C MET A 484 12.69 -6.64 38.23
N CYS A 485 13.15 -5.64 38.97
CA CYS A 485 12.33 -4.85 39.88
C CYS A 485 12.50 -3.35 39.61
N TYR A 486 11.37 -2.70 39.32
CA TYR A 486 11.26 -1.26 39.08
C TYR A 486 10.66 -0.57 40.33
N PRO A 487 11.45 0.14 41.15
CA PRO A 487 10.97 0.77 42.37
C PRO A 487 10.20 2.07 42.09
N MET A 488 8.97 1.95 41.59
CA MET A 488 8.10 3.12 41.36
C MET A 488 7.92 3.93 42.65
N SER A 489 8.10 5.25 42.52
CA SER A 489 7.84 6.24 43.57
C SER A 489 6.63 7.08 43.19
N PHE A 490 5.91 7.57 44.19
CA PHE A 490 4.78 8.47 44.03
C PHE A 490 5.01 9.79 44.76
N THR A 491 4.33 10.83 44.30
CA THR A 491 4.13 12.08 45.03
C THR A 491 3.28 11.84 46.29
N PRO A 492 3.34 12.72 47.31
CA PRO A 492 2.46 12.64 48.48
C PRO A 492 0.94 12.76 48.18
N GLN A 493 0.57 13.06 46.93
CA GLN A 493 -0.80 13.14 46.42
C GLN A 493 -1.24 11.86 45.67
N GLY A 494 -0.36 10.86 45.53
CA GLY A 494 -0.67 9.58 44.90
C GLY A 494 -0.44 9.51 43.38
N MET A 495 0.04 10.57 42.73
CA MET A 495 0.47 10.50 41.32
C MET A 495 1.93 10.01 41.22
N PRO A 496 2.32 9.23 40.20
CA PRO A 496 3.71 8.80 40.01
C PRO A 496 4.70 9.97 39.99
N ASP A 497 5.85 9.81 40.65
CA ASP A 497 6.93 10.80 40.65
C ASP A 497 8.00 10.43 39.61
N TRP A 498 7.77 10.86 38.38
CA TRP A 498 8.69 10.70 37.24
C TRP A 498 10.05 11.40 37.41
N ASN A 499 10.27 12.15 38.50
CA ASN A 499 11.55 12.79 38.83
C ASN A 499 12.37 11.95 39.84
N ALA A 500 11.77 10.91 40.43
CA ALA A 500 12.50 9.97 41.28
C ALA A 500 13.33 9.03 40.38
N PRO A 501 14.62 8.83 40.67
CA PRO A 501 15.46 7.95 39.86
C PRO A 501 14.99 6.50 39.99
N VAL A 502 14.45 5.94 38.90
CA VAL A 502 14.10 4.52 38.79
C VAL A 502 15.41 3.74 38.65
N VAL A 503 15.93 3.25 39.78
CA VAL A 503 17.09 2.36 39.79
C VAL A 503 16.59 0.93 39.63
N GLU A 504 16.71 0.40 38.43
CA GLU A 504 16.46 -1.01 38.13
C GLU A 504 17.29 -1.93 39.04
N SER A 505 16.72 -3.06 39.43
CA SER A 505 17.42 -4.01 40.30
C SER A 505 17.00 -5.45 40.04
N CYS A 506 17.97 -6.37 40.02
CA CYS A 506 17.70 -7.80 39.98
C CYS A 506 17.47 -8.31 41.41
N VAL A 507 16.32 -8.93 41.63
CA VAL A 507 15.90 -9.47 42.92
C VAL A 507 15.54 -10.94 42.73
N ASN A 508 16.07 -11.82 43.57
CA ASN A 508 15.76 -13.25 43.49
C ASN A 508 14.25 -13.50 43.46
N VAL A 509 13.74 -14.37 42.57
CA VAL A 509 12.29 -14.56 42.32
C VAL A 509 11.48 -14.82 43.60
N SER A 510 12.08 -15.45 44.62
CA SER A 510 11.43 -15.71 45.92
C SER A 510 11.29 -14.48 46.85
N LYS A 511 11.75 -13.30 46.44
CA LYS A 511 11.71 -12.05 47.19
C LYS A 511 10.91 -10.98 46.45
N SER A 512 10.18 -10.18 47.23
CA SER A 512 9.45 -9.01 46.72
C SER A 512 10.39 -7.92 46.23
N CYS A 513 9.95 -7.23 45.17
CA CYS A 513 10.57 -5.98 44.74
C CYS A 513 10.47 -4.90 45.83
N PRO A 514 11.48 -4.04 45.99
CA PRO A 514 11.35 -2.83 46.79
C PRO A 514 10.46 -1.81 46.05
N CYS A 515 9.56 -1.15 46.77
CA CYS A 515 8.83 0.01 46.26
C CYS A 515 9.53 1.32 46.63
N GLY A 516 9.28 2.38 45.85
CA GLY A 516 9.92 3.68 46.01
C GLY A 516 9.30 4.58 47.08
N ALA A 517 9.57 5.88 47.00
CA ALA A 517 9.06 6.87 47.95
C ALA A 517 7.53 7.01 47.85
N ASN A 518 6.84 7.13 48.99
CA ASN A 518 5.38 7.15 49.11
C ASN A 518 4.65 5.99 48.42
N ALA A 519 5.34 4.88 48.16
CA ALA A 519 4.78 3.65 47.59
C ALA A 519 4.63 2.55 48.65
N GLN A 520 3.75 1.59 48.39
CA GLN A 520 3.61 0.35 49.15
C GLN A 520 3.47 -0.85 48.21
N MET A 521 4.00 -1.99 48.62
CA MET A 521 3.91 -3.24 47.88
C MET A 521 2.50 -3.84 48.04
N CYS A 522 1.71 -3.79 46.97
CA CYS A 522 0.46 -4.49 46.86
C CYS A 522 0.68 -5.87 46.25
N ARG A 523 -0.05 -6.84 46.78
CA ARG A 523 -0.13 -8.19 46.23
C ARG A 523 -1.56 -8.47 45.83
N TRP A 524 -1.74 -9.01 44.63
CA TRP A 524 -3.00 -9.63 44.25
C TRP A 524 -2.74 -11.07 43.81
N VAL A 525 -3.82 -11.82 43.67
CA VAL A 525 -3.81 -13.12 43.02
C VAL A 525 -4.71 -12.98 41.80
N ASP A 526 -4.19 -13.33 40.63
CA ASP A 526 -4.95 -13.30 39.38
C ASP A 526 -6.00 -14.44 39.33
N GLU A 527 -6.76 -14.51 38.24
CA GLU A 527 -7.77 -15.56 38.04
C GLU A 527 -7.16 -16.97 37.82
N PHE A 528 -5.87 -17.05 37.50
CA PHE A 528 -5.11 -18.28 37.29
C PHE A 528 -4.43 -18.79 38.57
N GLY A 529 -4.39 -17.98 39.63
CA GLY A 529 -3.78 -18.30 40.92
C GLY A 529 -2.32 -17.84 41.07
N GLN A 530 -1.78 -17.06 40.13
CA GLN A 530 -0.44 -16.48 40.26
C GLN A 530 -0.47 -15.27 41.21
N GLN A 531 0.57 -15.15 42.05
CA GLN A 531 0.69 -14.02 42.99
C GLN A 531 1.55 -12.92 42.36
N GLU A 532 0.88 -11.87 41.90
CA GLU A 532 1.52 -10.70 41.32
C GLU A 532 1.85 -9.61 42.36
N GLU A 533 2.93 -8.88 42.11
CA GLU A 533 3.55 -7.94 43.07
C GLU A 533 3.86 -6.59 42.41
N PHE A 534 3.13 -5.55 42.81
CA PHE A 534 3.23 -4.22 42.20
C PHE A 534 3.16 -3.09 43.26
N CYS A 535 3.66 -1.91 42.90
CA CYS A 535 3.80 -0.79 43.83
C CYS A 535 2.71 0.27 43.58
N GLU A 536 1.80 0.44 44.54
CA GLU A 536 0.77 1.50 44.57
C GLU A 536 1.19 2.65 45.50
N PRO A 537 0.56 3.84 45.41
CA PRO A 537 0.79 4.90 46.37
C PRO A 537 0.25 4.53 47.76
N THR A 538 0.88 5.05 48.82
CA THR A 538 0.41 4.87 50.22
C THR A 538 -0.92 5.57 50.53
N SER A 539 -1.45 6.37 49.60
CA SER A 539 -2.79 6.97 49.65
C SER A 539 -3.90 6.08 49.07
N VAL A 540 -3.56 5.03 48.33
CA VAL A 540 -4.50 4.06 47.74
C VAL A 540 -4.52 2.81 48.62
N THR A 541 -5.67 2.13 48.74
CA THR A 541 -5.72 0.83 49.43
C THR A 541 -5.46 -0.28 48.41
N CYS A 542 -4.54 -1.20 48.72
CA CYS A 542 -4.24 -2.34 47.84
C CYS A 542 -5.51 -3.15 47.49
N PRO A 543 -5.62 -3.71 46.27
CA PRO A 543 -6.78 -4.51 45.88
C PRO A 543 -7.08 -5.67 46.83
N VAL A 544 -8.36 -5.97 47.00
CA VAL A 544 -8.80 -7.07 47.86
C VAL A 544 -8.77 -8.39 47.09
N THR A 545 -8.09 -9.39 47.68
CA THR A 545 -8.14 -10.78 47.21
C THR A 545 -9.25 -11.49 47.97
N CYS A 546 -10.27 -11.99 47.26
CA CYS A 546 -11.48 -12.56 47.87
C CYS A 546 -11.39 -14.09 48.04
N GLY A 547 -12.17 -14.62 48.99
CA GLY A 547 -12.29 -16.07 49.18
C GLY A 547 -12.96 -16.78 48.00
N ALA A 548 -12.79 -18.11 47.89
CA ALA A 548 -13.35 -18.88 46.78
C ALA A 548 -14.89 -18.89 46.73
N ASP A 549 -15.59 -18.70 47.85
CA ASP A 549 -17.05 -18.51 47.93
C ASP A 549 -17.49 -17.04 47.83
N GLU A 550 -16.54 -16.13 47.62
CA GLU A 550 -16.73 -14.68 47.47
C GLU A 550 -16.40 -14.23 46.04
N LYS A 551 -16.83 -13.02 45.70
CA LYS A 551 -16.52 -12.30 44.47
C LYS A 551 -16.09 -10.87 44.83
N LYS A 552 -15.20 -10.30 44.01
CA LYS A 552 -14.88 -8.88 44.12
C LYS A 552 -16.08 -8.06 43.65
N CYS A 553 -16.44 -7.04 44.42
CA CYS A 553 -17.48 -6.07 44.13
C CYS A 553 -16.86 -4.67 44.13
N PHE A 554 -16.99 -3.94 43.03
CA PHE A 554 -16.59 -2.54 42.94
C PHE A 554 -17.74 -1.65 43.43
N VAL A 555 -17.50 -0.87 44.47
CA VAL A 555 -18.48 0.03 45.07
C VAL A 555 -18.05 1.46 44.79
N LEU A 556 -18.74 2.12 43.84
CA LEU A 556 -18.57 3.55 43.60
C LEU A 556 -19.48 4.36 44.53
N ASP A 557 -18.88 5.19 45.37
CA ASP A 557 -19.57 6.29 46.04
C ASP A 557 -19.58 7.52 45.13
N TYR A 558 -20.73 8.17 45.00
CA TYR A 558 -20.92 9.38 44.22
C TYR A 558 -21.30 10.57 45.11
N ASP A 559 -21.09 11.78 44.61
CA ASP A 559 -21.61 13.01 45.19
C ASP A 559 -23.10 13.22 44.83
N LYS A 560 -23.69 14.32 45.31
CA LYS A 560 -25.11 14.63 45.04
C LYS A 560 -25.40 15.12 43.62
N ARG A 561 -24.41 15.09 42.72
CA ARG A 561 -24.50 15.49 41.31
C ARG A 561 -24.10 14.36 40.35
N GLY A 562 -23.82 13.16 40.85
CA GLY A 562 -23.34 12.04 40.04
C GLY A 562 -21.82 12.04 39.79
N THR A 563 -21.06 12.91 40.45
CA THR A 563 -19.59 12.87 40.37
C THR A 563 -19.06 11.71 41.21
N PRO A 564 -18.21 10.80 40.69
CA PRO A 564 -17.59 9.77 41.53
C PRO A 564 -16.69 10.42 42.59
N LEU A 565 -16.75 9.90 43.83
CA LEU A 565 -15.97 10.36 44.99
C LEU A 565 -14.90 9.36 45.38
N GLU A 566 -15.26 8.07 45.42
CA GLU A 566 -14.40 6.99 45.91
C GLU A 566 -14.77 5.68 45.22
N VAL A 567 -13.78 4.88 44.84
CA VAL A 567 -13.94 3.49 44.41
C VAL A 567 -13.46 2.60 45.55
N ARG A 568 -14.32 1.73 46.07
CA ARG A 568 -13.97 0.78 47.14
C ARG A 568 -14.22 -0.64 46.66
N GLU A 569 -13.17 -1.46 46.63
CA GLU A 569 -13.33 -2.89 46.40
C GLU A 569 -13.78 -3.58 47.70
N LEU A 570 -14.79 -4.46 47.61
CA LEU A 570 -15.23 -5.31 48.69
C LEU A 570 -15.31 -6.76 48.24
N CYS A 571 -15.08 -7.69 49.16
CA CYS A 571 -15.41 -9.11 48.94
C CYS A 571 -16.80 -9.39 49.50
N GLU A 572 -17.72 -9.80 48.62
CA GLU A 572 -19.07 -10.22 48.97
C GLU A 572 -19.27 -11.68 48.58
N LYS A 573 -20.18 -12.40 49.25
CA LYS A 573 -20.45 -13.79 48.89
C LYS A 573 -21.03 -13.89 47.48
N LYS A 574 -20.64 -14.89 46.70
CA LYS A 574 -21.09 -15.07 45.30
C LYS A 574 -22.62 -15.04 45.15
N SER A 575 -23.33 -15.57 46.15
CA SER A 575 -24.80 -15.61 46.26
C SER A 575 -25.47 -14.31 46.72
N LEU A 576 -24.72 -13.22 46.96
CA LEU A 576 -25.25 -11.89 47.24
C LEU A 576 -24.98 -10.95 46.04
N PRO A 577 -25.90 -10.05 45.69
CA PRO A 577 -25.61 -8.96 44.76
C PRO A 577 -24.68 -7.94 45.43
N CYS A 578 -23.81 -7.30 44.66
CA CYS A 578 -22.93 -6.25 45.16
C CYS A 578 -23.73 -5.09 45.79
N GLN A 579 -23.19 -4.48 46.85
CA GLN A 579 -23.78 -3.31 47.48
C GLN A 579 -23.41 -2.05 46.68
N CYS A 580 -24.40 -1.20 46.39
CA CYS A 580 -24.17 0.08 45.70
C CYS A 580 -23.77 1.18 46.71
N GLY A 581 -22.87 2.06 46.30
CA GLY A 581 -22.31 3.12 47.15
C GLY A 581 -23.24 4.31 47.38
N THR A 582 -22.75 5.28 48.14
CA THR A 582 -23.50 6.49 48.52
C THR A 582 -23.92 7.27 47.28
N ASN A 583 -25.17 7.76 47.27
CA ASN A 583 -25.81 8.46 46.14
C ASN A 583 -25.86 7.65 44.82
N SER A 584 -25.80 6.32 44.87
CA SER A 584 -26.09 5.42 43.73
C SER A 584 -27.36 4.59 43.94
N GLN A 585 -27.88 4.03 42.85
CA GLN A 585 -29.00 3.09 42.81
C GLN A 585 -28.55 1.78 42.16
N ARG A 586 -29.14 0.67 42.63
CA ARG A 586 -28.91 -0.65 42.05
C ARG A 586 -29.84 -0.88 40.87
N CYS A 587 -29.24 -1.10 39.71
CA CYS A 587 -29.89 -1.52 38.50
C CYS A 587 -29.73 -3.04 38.32
N HIS A 588 -30.42 -3.61 37.34
CA HIS A 588 -30.46 -5.05 37.11
C HIS A 588 -30.48 -5.29 35.59
N ASP A 589 -29.61 -6.17 35.12
CA ASP A 589 -29.62 -6.66 33.75
C ASP A 589 -30.44 -7.96 33.71
N PRO A 590 -31.61 -7.99 33.05
CA PRO A 590 -32.45 -9.19 32.99
C PRO A 590 -31.94 -10.23 31.98
N PHE A 591 -30.94 -9.92 31.16
CA PHE A 591 -30.30 -10.87 30.25
C PHE A 591 -29.14 -11.61 30.94
N ALA A 592 -28.36 -10.91 31.77
CA ALA A 592 -27.24 -11.49 32.51
C ALA A 592 -27.60 -12.00 33.92
N ASP A 593 -28.80 -11.68 34.44
CA ASP A 593 -29.22 -11.81 35.86
C ASP A 593 -28.30 -11.04 36.84
N GLU A 594 -27.56 -10.05 36.34
CA GLU A 594 -26.59 -9.29 37.11
C GLU A 594 -27.17 -8.00 37.70
N TYR A 595 -26.43 -7.42 38.66
CA TYR A 595 -26.82 -6.21 39.37
C TYR A 595 -25.63 -5.24 39.45
N PHE A 596 -25.78 -4.11 38.78
CA PHE A 596 -24.79 -3.03 38.68
C PHE A 596 -25.31 -1.75 39.33
N CYS A 597 -24.45 -0.74 39.49
CA CYS A 597 -24.74 0.47 40.25
C CYS A 597 -24.54 1.73 39.38
N TYR A 598 -25.57 2.57 39.27
CA TYR A 598 -25.49 3.89 38.61
C TYR A 598 -25.70 5.00 39.64
N PRO A 599 -25.16 6.22 39.45
CA PRO A 599 -25.49 7.36 40.31
C PRO A 599 -27.00 7.65 40.31
N LEU A 600 -27.50 8.32 41.36
CA LEU A 600 -28.88 8.82 41.44
C LEU A 600 -29.13 10.09 40.62
N TRP A 601 -28.07 10.72 40.12
CA TRP A 601 -28.09 11.97 39.37
C TRP A 601 -27.12 11.87 38.20
N ASP A 602 -27.52 12.38 37.05
CA ASP A 602 -26.67 12.56 35.89
C ASP A 602 -26.06 13.96 35.96
N LEU A 603 -24.74 14.05 35.81
CA LEU A 603 -24.04 15.33 35.79
C LEU A 603 -24.28 16.08 34.47
N ASP A 604 -24.47 15.36 33.36
CA ASP A 604 -24.49 15.91 32.00
C ASP A 604 -25.89 16.40 31.60
N THR A 605 -26.95 15.57 31.74
CA THR A 605 -28.34 16.05 31.61
C THR A 605 -28.83 16.84 32.83
N ASN A 606 -28.05 16.87 33.93
CA ASN A 606 -28.42 17.49 35.21
C ASN A 606 -29.83 17.04 35.67
N SER A 607 -30.07 15.73 35.66
CA SER A 607 -31.36 15.11 35.93
C SER A 607 -31.23 13.89 36.85
N ALA A 608 -32.35 13.37 37.36
CA ALA A 608 -32.34 12.16 38.18
C ALA A 608 -32.22 10.92 37.27
N MET A 609 -31.10 10.21 37.38
CA MET A 609 -30.83 9.01 36.59
C MET A 609 -31.91 7.94 36.78
N ARG A 610 -32.17 7.20 35.70
CA ARG A 610 -32.96 5.96 35.72
C ARG A 610 -32.03 4.81 35.30
N CYS A 611 -32.34 3.60 35.74
CA CYS A 611 -31.69 2.42 35.21
C CYS A 611 -31.98 2.25 33.71
N PRO A 612 -31.04 1.67 32.92
CA PRO A 612 -31.29 1.31 31.52
C PRO A 612 -32.57 0.48 31.36
N VAL A 613 -33.31 0.73 30.28
CA VAL A 613 -34.62 0.14 30.03
C VAL A 613 -34.48 -1.07 29.11
N TYR A 614 -34.21 -2.23 29.69
CA TYR A 614 -34.06 -3.48 28.95
C TYR A 614 -35.41 -4.03 28.44
N CYS A 615 -35.46 -4.38 27.15
CA CYS A 615 -36.64 -4.92 26.47
C CYS A 615 -36.59 -6.45 26.40
N THR A 616 -37.74 -7.13 26.45
CA THR A 616 -37.79 -8.60 26.32
C THR A 616 -37.66 -9.06 24.87
N ALA A 617 -37.49 -10.36 24.61
CA ALA A 617 -37.35 -10.90 23.25
C ALA A 617 -38.60 -10.70 22.36
N GLU A 618 -39.76 -10.42 22.97
CA GLU A 618 -41.03 -10.04 22.33
C GLU A 618 -41.20 -8.51 22.16
N GLN A 619 -40.15 -7.73 22.43
CA GLN A 619 -40.13 -6.27 22.37
C GLN A 619 -38.94 -5.77 21.54
N ASP A 620 -39.13 -4.63 20.86
CA ASP A 620 -38.05 -3.88 20.24
C ASP A 620 -37.71 -2.64 21.07
N TRP A 621 -36.45 -2.20 20.99
CA TRP A 621 -35.99 -0.95 21.57
C TRP A 621 -36.58 0.23 20.80
N CYS A 622 -37.07 1.22 21.53
CA CYS A 622 -37.63 2.45 20.99
C CYS A 622 -36.97 3.67 21.62
N PHE A 623 -36.36 4.50 20.77
CA PHE A 623 -35.73 5.76 21.15
C PHE A 623 -36.70 6.90 20.82
N ILE A 624 -37.08 7.68 21.82
CA ILE A 624 -38.01 8.81 21.67
C ILE A 624 -37.27 10.11 21.93
N ASP A 625 -36.67 10.64 20.89
CA ASP A 625 -35.98 11.91 20.93
C ASP A 625 -36.93 13.09 21.14
N SER A 626 -36.39 14.11 21.79
CA SER A 626 -37.00 15.41 22.04
C SER A 626 -36.05 16.51 21.59
N PHE A 627 -36.62 17.57 21.05
CA PHE A 627 -35.90 18.65 20.39
C PHE A 627 -36.31 20.01 20.98
N THR A 628 -35.46 21.02 20.80
CA THR A 628 -35.77 22.41 21.10
C THR A 628 -36.80 22.96 20.10
N ALA A 629 -37.34 24.14 20.38
CA ALA A 629 -38.22 24.83 19.44
C ALA A 629 -37.54 25.23 18.11
N ASN A 630 -36.21 25.13 17.99
CA ASN A 630 -35.49 25.39 16.74
C ASN A 630 -35.23 24.12 15.91
N GLY A 631 -35.39 22.94 16.49
CA GLY A 631 -35.01 21.65 15.89
C GLY A 631 -33.70 21.05 16.43
N ASP A 632 -32.96 21.75 17.31
CA ASP A 632 -31.78 21.18 17.97
C ASP A 632 -32.17 19.99 18.86
N TRP A 633 -31.37 18.94 18.95
CA TRP A 633 -31.62 17.82 19.89
C TRP A 633 -31.54 18.29 21.35
N ALA A 634 -32.38 17.73 22.23
CA ALA A 634 -32.49 18.14 23.63
C ALA A 634 -32.43 16.98 24.65
N SER A 635 -33.04 15.83 24.38
CA SER A 635 -33.00 14.63 25.24
C SER A 635 -33.65 13.42 24.56
N VAL A 636 -33.28 12.19 24.94
CA VAL A 636 -33.96 10.96 24.50
C VAL A 636 -34.66 10.25 25.67
N GLU A 637 -35.87 9.73 25.46
CA GLU A 637 -36.51 8.75 26.35
C GLU A 637 -36.46 7.36 25.69
N THR A 638 -35.78 6.40 26.33
CA THR A 638 -35.79 5.00 25.91
C THR A 638 -36.99 4.26 26.47
N THR A 639 -37.63 3.45 25.64
CA THR A 639 -38.78 2.63 26.03
C THR A 639 -38.83 1.34 25.21
N CYS A 640 -39.65 0.38 25.64
CA CYS A 640 -39.82 -0.90 24.96
C CYS A 640 -41.21 -0.95 24.31
N VAL A 641 -41.25 -1.18 23.00
CA VAL A 641 -42.48 -1.41 22.23
C VAL A 641 -42.61 -2.90 21.94
N PRO A 642 -43.83 -3.45 21.74
CA PRO A 642 -43.98 -4.81 21.23
C PRO A 642 -43.25 -4.97 19.90
N ARG A 643 -42.70 -6.16 19.63
CA ARG A 643 -41.87 -6.40 18.44
C ARG A 643 -42.63 -6.10 17.12
N GLY A 644 -42.03 -5.29 16.25
CA GLY A 644 -42.66 -4.72 15.05
C GLY A 644 -43.64 -3.57 15.33
N GLY A 645 -43.62 -2.99 16.54
CA GLY A 645 -44.43 -1.84 16.93
C GLY A 645 -43.72 -0.50 16.69
N TYR A 646 -44.51 0.55 16.47
CA TYR A 646 -44.00 1.90 16.21
C TYR A 646 -43.66 2.66 17.50
N CYS A 647 -42.67 3.57 17.43
CA CYS A 647 -42.41 4.51 18.52
C CYS A 647 -43.52 5.56 18.65
N ASP A 648 -43.94 5.81 19.89
CA ASP A 648 -44.86 6.90 20.23
C ASP A 648 -44.08 8.23 20.36
N CYS A 649 -43.59 8.75 19.24
CA CYS A 649 -42.80 9.99 19.20
C CYS A 649 -43.55 11.22 19.74
N ALA A 650 -44.87 11.14 19.94
CA ALA A 650 -45.66 12.20 20.58
C ALA A 650 -45.36 12.38 22.08
N LYS A 651 -44.60 11.47 22.70
CA LYS A 651 -43.99 11.68 24.03
C LYS A 651 -42.78 12.62 23.97
N GLY A 652 -42.09 12.67 22.82
CA GLY A 652 -40.94 13.53 22.60
C GLY A 652 -41.35 14.99 22.43
N GLN A 653 -40.70 15.92 23.14
CA GLN A 653 -41.01 17.35 22.97
C GLN A 653 -40.55 17.83 21.60
N ASN A 654 -41.43 18.51 20.87
CA ASN A 654 -41.19 18.99 19.51
C ASN A 654 -40.76 17.89 18.51
N ALA A 655 -41.11 16.62 18.74
CA ALA A 655 -40.80 15.49 17.86
C ALA A 655 -42.01 15.01 17.06
N PHE A 656 -41.78 14.32 15.93
CA PHE A 656 -42.78 13.58 15.18
C PHE A 656 -42.22 12.28 14.61
N SER A 657 -43.08 11.29 14.37
CA SER A 657 -42.70 9.94 13.95
C SER A 657 -42.52 9.82 12.44
N CYS A 658 -41.33 9.37 12.02
CA CYS A 658 -41.04 8.93 10.68
C CYS A 658 -40.92 7.40 10.66
N ASN A 659 -41.83 6.75 9.94
CA ASN A 659 -41.93 5.29 9.88
C ASN A 659 -41.23 4.79 8.63
N HIS A 660 -40.18 3.99 8.79
CA HIS A 660 -39.36 3.48 7.71
C HIS A 660 -39.41 1.95 7.68
N THR A 661 -39.63 1.38 6.49
CA THR A 661 -39.62 -0.08 6.28
C THR A 661 -38.46 -0.44 5.36
N GLU A 662 -37.46 -1.13 5.89
CA GLU A 662 -36.25 -1.54 5.19
C GLU A 662 -36.01 -3.05 5.43
N ALA A 663 -35.67 -3.79 4.37
CA ALA A 663 -35.58 -5.26 4.38
C ALA A 663 -36.81 -6.00 4.95
N GLY A 664 -37.98 -5.34 5.04
CA GLY A 664 -39.20 -5.89 5.65
C GLY A 664 -39.32 -5.65 7.16
N VAL A 665 -38.27 -5.17 7.83
CA VAL A 665 -38.33 -4.65 9.21
C VAL A 665 -38.88 -3.22 9.15
N THR A 666 -39.75 -2.85 10.08
CA THR A 666 -40.27 -1.47 10.18
C THR A 666 -39.82 -0.84 11.48
N PHE A 667 -39.05 0.24 11.39
CA PHE A 667 -38.59 1.04 12.52
C PHE A 667 -39.25 2.42 12.51
N THR A 668 -39.11 3.15 13.62
CA THR A 668 -39.61 4.52 13.77
C THR A 668 -38.48 5.41 14.24
N GLU A 669 -38.23 6.48 13.50
CA GLU A 669 -37.33 7.55 13.88
C GLU A 669 -38.16 8.74 14.40
N CYS A 670 -37.73 9.38 15.49
CA CYS A 670 -38.40 10.56 16.03
C CYS A 670 -37.62 11.82 15.62
N LEU A 671 -38.13 12.55 14.62
CA LEU A 671 -37.47 13.73 14.05
C LEU A 671 -38.04 15.07 14.58
N PRO A 672 -37.30 16.19 14.51
CA PRO A 672 -37.77 17.49 15.01
C PRO A 672 -38.87 18.10 14.12
N ILE A 673 -39.98 18.55 14.73
CA ILE A 673 -41.10 19.21 14.03
C ILE A 673 -40.65 20.43 13.21
N ASN A 674 -39.61 21.14 13.68
CA ASN A 674 -38.96 22.20 12.92
C ASN A 674 -37.64 21.67 12.32
N GLY A 675 -37.56 21.61 11.00
CA GLY A 675 -36.37 21.16 10.26
C GLY A 675 -36.35 19.67 9.91
N GLY A 676 -36.98 18.81 10.70
CA GLY A 676 -37.11 17.39 10.39
C GLY A 676 -38.04 17.12 9.21
N TYR A 677 -37.78 16.01 8.52
CA TYR A 677 -38.45 15.61 7.29
C TYR A 677 -38.44 14.08 7.22
N CYS A 678 -39.60 13.44 7.10
CA CYS A 678 -39.65 12.03 6.76
C CYS A 678 -39.49 11.90 5.24
N PRO A 679 -38.39 11.36 4.71
CA PRO A 679 -38.33 10.99 3.31
C PRO A 679 -39.34 9.86 3.04
N PRO A 680 -40.30 10.02 2.11
CA PRO A 680 -41.22 8.95 1.77
C PRO A 680 -40.48 7.88 0.95
N VAL A 681 -40.63 6.61 1.36
CA VAL A 681 -40.09 5.48 0.62
C VAL A 681 -40.71 5.44 -0.78
N CYS A 682 -39.88 5.64 -1.81
CA CYS A 682 -40.33 5.70 -3.19
C CYS A 682 -40.66 4.30 -3.74
N SER A 683 -41.57 4.24 -4.72
CA SER A 683 -41.92 2.96 -5.35
C SER A 683 -40.77 2.43 -6.20
N ALA A 684 -40.64 1.11 -6.36
CA ALA A 684 -39.60 0.51 -7.20
C ALA A 684 -39.62 1.11 -8.62
N GLY A 685 -38.45 1.58 -9.09
CA GLY A 685 -38.33 2.35 -10.34
C GLY A 685 -38.51 3.87 -10.19
N GLN A 686 -38.58 4.39 -8.96
CA GLN A 686 -38.46 5.81 -8.63
C GLN A 686 -37.26 6.03 -7.70
N VAL A 687 -36.64 7.20 -7.81
CA VAL A 687 -35.62 7.67 -6.86
C VAL A 687 -36.21 8.68 -5.88
N GLN A 688 -35.67 8.70 -4.67
CA GLN A 688 -35.93 9.73 -3.68
C GLN A 688 -35.16 11.00 -4.05
N CYS A 689 -35.84 12.14 -4.06
CA CYS A 689 -35.20 13.42 -4.28
C CYS A 689 -34.52 13.91 -2.99
N PRO A 690 -33.27 14.38 -3.03
CA PRO A 690 -32.60 14.96 -1.88
C PRO A 690 -33.19 16.33 -1.51
N GLU A 691 -32.72 16.92 -0.41
CA GLU A 691 -32.93 18.34 -0.17
C GLU A 691 -32.38 19.21 -1.30
N VAL A 692 -32.98 20.38 -1.50
CA VAL A 692 -32.66 21.27 -2.61
C VAL A 692 -32.10 22.59 -2.13
N ASP A 693 -30.95 23.00 -2.69
CA ASP A 693 -30.34 24.30 -2.41
C ASP A 693 -31.27 25.44 -2.86
N ASP A 694 -31.66 26.28 -1.89
CA ASP A 694 -32.17 27.62 -2.17
C ASP A 694 -30.98 28.58 -2.39
N TYR A 695 -31.10 29.46 -3.38
CA TYR A 695 -30.16 30.54 -3.65
C TYR A 695 -30.85 31.91 -3.56
N ARG A 696 -30.09 32.91 -3.17
CA ARG A 696 -30.47 34.33 -3.17
C ARG A 696 -30.38 34.92 -4.58
N PRO A 697 -31.04 36.07 -4.87
CA PRO A 697 -30.94 36.74 -6.16
C PRO A 697 -29.54 37.28 -6.53
N ASP A 698 -28.59 37.25 -5.60
CA ASP A 698 -27.18 37.62 -5.79
C ASP A 698 -26.26 36.39 -6.04
N GLY A 699 -26.84 35.19 -6.18
CA GLY A 699 -26.10 33.94 -6.42
C GLY A 699 -25.50 33.30 -5.17
N LEU A 700 -25.67 33.91 -3.99
CA LEU A 700 -25.26 33.31 -2.72
C LEU A 700 -26.23 32.21 -2.29
N TRP A 701 -25.72 31.09 -1.80
CA TRP A 701 -26.50 30.03 -1.16
C TRP A 701 -27.30 30.59 0.04
N ALA A 702 -28.54 30.14 0.20
CA ALA A 702 -29.50 30.65 1.19
C ALA A 702 -29.84 29.65 2.30
N GLY A 703 -29.56 28.36 2.08
CA GLY A 703 -30.00 27.22 2.88
C GLY A 703 -30.43 26.07 1.97
N THR A 704 -30.63 24.87 2.53
CA THR A 704 -31.42 23.83 1.86
C THR A 704 -32.92 24.03 2.14
N SER A 705 -33.77 23.37 1.36
CA SER A 705 -35.18 23.19 1.66
C SER A 705 -35.69 21.84 1.15
N GLN A 706 -36.83 21.37 1.65
CA GLN A 706 -37.44 20.12 1.19
C GLN A 706 -37.79 20.20 -0.31
N PRO A 707 -37.57 19.14 -1.10
CA PRO A 707 -37.91 19.13 -2.53
C PRO A 707 -39.43 19.20 -2.71
N SER A 708 -39.89 19.96 -3.72
CA SER A 708 -41.32 20.09 -4.02
C SER A 708 -41.96 18.84 -4.65
N VAL A 709 -41.15 17.82 -4.94
CA VAL A 709 -41.54 16.47 -5.34
C VAL A 709 -40.56 15.51 -4.65
N HIS A 710 -41.05 14.63 -3.79
CA HIS A 710 -40.19 13.78 -2.95
C HIS A 710 -39.69 12.51 -3.64
N CYS A 711 -40.44 12.00 -4.64
CA CYS A 711 -40.09 10.83 -5.43
C CYS A 711 -40.23 11.13 -6.93
N ALA A 712 -39.20 10.85 -7.71
CA ALA A 712 -39.15 11.13 -9.15
C ALA A 712 -38.73 9.89 -9.95
N ALA A 713 -38.97 9.88 -11.27
CA ALA A 713 -38.60 8.76 -12.14
C ALA A 713 -37.07 8.64 -12.37
N SER A 714 -36.33 9.73 -12.17
CA SER A 714 -34.87 9.78 -12.15
C SER A 714 -34.42 11.02 -11.35
N MET A 715 -33.14 11.10 -10.99
CA MET A 715 -32.58 12.27 -10.28
C MET A 715 -32.70 13.57 -11.08
N GLU A 716 -32.79 13.48 -12.39
CA GLU A 716 -32.95 14.62 -13.30
C GLU A 716 -34.38 15.16 -13.30
N ALA A 717 -35.36 14.34 -12.92
CA ALA A 717 -36.74 14.74 -12.72
C ALA A 717 -37.01 15.32 -11.31
N CYS A 718 -36.00 15.38 -10.44
CA CYS A 718 -36.10 16.09 -9.16
C CYS A 718 -36.07 17.61 -9.38
N PRO A 719 -36.98 18.36 -8.71
CA PRO A 719 -37.00 19.82 -8.78
C PRO A 719 -35.81 20.42 -8.02
N CYS A 720 -35.51 21.69 -8.27
CA CYS A 720 -34.49 22.43 -7.53
C CYS A 720 -35.11 23.57 -6.68
N GLY A 721 -34.32 24.10 -5.75
CA GLY A 721 -34.74 25.15 -4.83
C GLY A 721 -34.94 26.51 -5.49
N LYS A 722 -35.30 27.50 -4.68
CA LYS A 722 -35.58 28.87 -5.12
C LYS A 722 -34.33 29.45 -5.77
N MET A 723 -34.50 30.00 -6.97
CA MET A 723 -33.41 30.55 -7.78
C MET A 723 -32.32 29.53 -8.17
N ALA A 724 -32.58 28.22 -8.05
CA ALA A 724 -31.75 27.18 -8.63
C ALA A 724 -32.31 26.64 -9.96
N LYS A 725 -31.54 25.80 -10.65
CA LYS A 725 -31.98 24.96 -11.78
C LYS A 725 -31.23 23.63 -11.76
N ASN A 726 -31.87 22.59 -12.29
CA ASN A 726 -31.23 21.28 -12.51
C ASN A 726 -30.38 21.36 -13.79
N CYS A 727 -29.19 20.77 -13.78
CA CYS A 727 -28.29 20.72 -14.94
C CYS A 727 -28.15 19.34 -15.58
N GLY A 728 -28.82 18.32 -15.04
CA GLY A 728 -28.73 16.93 -15.52
C GLY A 728 -27.50 16.19 -15.01
N GLY A 729 -27.51 14.86 -15.14
CA GLY A 729 -26.43 14.00 -14.64
C GLY A 729 -26.10 14.18 -13.16
N ALA A 730 -24.83 13.98 -12.81
CA ALA A 730 -24.34 13.92 -11.43
C ALA A 730 -24.35 15.25 -10.63
N MET A 731 -24.51 16.39 -11.32
CA MET A 731 -24.20 17.73 -10.77
C MET A 731 -25.35 18.38 -9.99
N GLY A 732 -26.58 17.87 -10.09
CA GLY A 732 -27.73 18.35 -9.34
C GLY A 732 -28.13 19.81 -9.63
N CYS A 733 -28.31 20.59 -8.56
CA CYS A 733 -28.95 21.92 -8.59
C CYS A 733 -27.93 23.05 -8.39
N ILE A 734 -27.79 23.94 -9.38
CA ILE A 734 -26.93 25.15 -9.29
C ILE A 734 -27.77 26.43 -9.37
N PHE A 735 -27.14 27.59 -9.14
CA PHE A 735 -27.82 28.89 -9.29
C PHE A 735 -28.36 29.09 -10.72
N LYS A 736 -29.60 29.55 -10.85
CA LYS A 736 -30.34 29.58 -12.13
C LYS A 736 -29.65 30.38 -13.25
N ASP A 737 -28.88 31.40 -12.90
CA ASP A 737 -28.20 32.30 -13.85
C ASP A 737 -26.72 31.90 -14.08
N GLU A 738 -26.21 30.92 -13.32
CA GLU A 738 -24.90 30.28 -13.54
C GLU A 738 -25.01 29.28 -14.70
N SER A 739 -24.02 29.20 -15.61
CA SER A 739 -24.06 28.21 -16.70
C SER A 739 -23.97 26.80 -16.15
N CYS A 740 -24.77 25.86 -16.68
CA CYS A 740 -24.58 24.44 -16.36
C CYS A 740 -23.19 24.00 -16.82
N PRO A 741 -22.36 23.41 -15.93
CA PRO A 741 -21.04 22.93 -16.31
C PRO A 741 -21.12 21.86 -17.41
N VAL A 742 -20.16 21.89 -18.32
CA VAL A 742 -20.17 21.03 -19.51
C VAL A 742 -19.49 19.70 -19.19
N THR A 743 -20.31 18.64 -19.12
CA THR A 743 -19.84 17.25 -19.06
C THR A 743 -19.29 16.83 -20.42
N CYS A 744 -18.05 16.34 -20.44
CA CYS A 744 -17.39 15.84 -21.63
C CYS A 744 -17.42 14.31 -21.70
N LYS A 745 -17.22 13.75 -22.90
CA LYS A 745 -17.10 12.29 -23.08
C LYS A 745 -15.77 11.78 -22.55
N ALA A 746 -15.65 10.47 -22.33
CA ALA A 746 -14.42 9.82 -21.84
C ALA A 746 -13.16 10.00 -22.74
N ASN A 747 -13.32 10.53 -23.96
CA ASN A 747 -12.22 10.88 -24.88
C ASN A 747 -12.13 12.39 -25.17
N GLU A 748 -12.81 13.22 -24.38
CA GLU A 748 -12.86 14.68 -24.49
C GLU A 748 -12.56 15.34 -23.14
N LYS A 749 -11.56 16.22 -23.08
CA LYS A 749 -11.28 17.03 -21.89
C LYS A 749 -12.09 18.33 -21.86
N LYS A 750 -12.32 18.80 -20.64
CA LYS A 750 -12.99 20.07 -20.31
C LYS A 750 -12.01 21.24 -20.45
N CYS A 751 -12.30 22.17 -21.36
CA CYS A 751 -11.53 23.39 -21.57
C CYS A 751 -12.29 24.62 -21.09
N PHE A 752 -11.63 25.47 -20.28
CA PHE A 752 -12.14 26.78 -19.91
C PHE A 752 -11.63 27.86 -20.87
N VAL A 753 -12.54 28.54 -21.56
CA VAL A 753 -12.22 29.59 -22.53
C VAL A 753 -12.63 30.95 -21.97
N TYR A 754 -11.64 31.74 -21.56
CA TYR A 754 -11.79 33.06 -20.95
C TYR A 754 -11.72 34.17 -22.00
N ASP A 755 -12.70 35.06 -22.05
CA ASP A 755 -12.69 36.26 -22.91
C ASP A 755 -12.40 37.52 -22.07
N PHE A 756 -11.55 38.40 -22.58
CA PHE A 756 -11.19 39.67 -21.94
C PHE A 756 -11.35 40.86 -22.90
N ALA A 757 -11.49 42.05 -22.35
CA ALA A 757 -11.50 43.31 -23.07
C ALA A 757 -10.08 43.77 -23.44
N GLU A 758 -9.96 44.80 -24.28
CA GLU A 758 -8.65 45.34 -24.70
C GLU A 758 -7.89 46.04 -23.56
N ASN A 759 -8.60 46.45 -22.49
CA ASN A 759 -8.04 46.93 -21.23
C ASN A 759 -7.82 45.82 -20.19
N GLU A 760 -7.95 44.55 -20.58
CA GLU A 760 -7.83 43.36 -19.72
C GLU A 760 -8.91 43.19 -18.64
N ASP A 761 -10.04 43.91 -18.72
CA ASP A 761 -11.24 43.57 -17.92
C ASP A 761 -11.79 42.20 -18.37
N TYR A 762 -12.19 41.36 -17.42
CA TYR A 762 -12.83 40.07 -17.69
C TYR A 762 -14.23 40.28 -18.30
N LEU A 763 -14.47 39.73 -19.48
CA LEU A 763 -15.77 39.81 -20.17
C LEU A 763 -16.66 38.60 -19.88
N GLY A 764 -16.07 37.45 -19.60
CA GLY A 764 -16.78 36.21 -19.34
C GLY A 764 -15.92 34.98 -19.60
N GLU A 765 -16.54 33.82 -19.41
CA GLU A 765 -15.95 32.53 -19.73
C GLU A 765 -17.01 31.60 -20.31
N ARG A 766 -16.56 30.56 -21.01
CA ARG A 766 -17.36 29.40 -21.39
C ARG A 766 -16.54 28.15 -21.16
N GLU A 767 -17.23 27.07 -20.82
CA GLU A 767 -16.65 25.73 -20.85
C GLU A 767 -16.98 25.10 -22.21
N ILE A 768 -16.05 24.31 -22.74
CA ILE A 768 -16.27 23.49 -23.94
C ILE A 768 -15.52 22.16 -23.78
N CYS A 769 -15.95 21.15 -24.53
CA CYS A 769 -15.20 19.91 -24.68
C CYS A 769 -14.33 19.96 -25.94
N VAL A 770 -13.12 19.40 -25.85
CA VAL A 770 -12.23 19.12 -26.99
C VAL A 770 -11.68 17.70 -26.83
N ALA A 771 -11.30 17.02 -27.91
CA ALA A 771 -10.65 15.71 -27.80
C ALA A 771 -9.40 15.79 -26.90
N GLU A 772 -9.12 14.76 -26.10
CA GLU A 772 -8.09 14.76 -25.04
C GLU A 772 -6.74 15.39 -25.45
N ASN A 773 -6.23 15.00 -26.62
CA ASN A 773 -4.94 15.47 -27.16
C ASN A 773 -5.01 16.83 -27.90
N ALA A 774 -6.18 17.45 -28.05
CA ALA A 774 -6.34 18.75 -28.70
C ALA A 774 -6.04 19.90 -27.73
N LYS A 775 -5.42 20.99 -28.22
CA LYS A 775 -5.11 22.16 -27.39
C LYS A 775 -6.33 23.08 -27.21
N CYS A 776 -6.70 23.40 -25.97
CA CYS A 776 -7.83 24.26 -25.62
C CYS A 776 -7.77 25.62 -26.34
N PRO A 777 -8.79 26.02 -27.11
CA PRO A 777 -8.77 27.28 -27.85
C PRO A 777 -8.90 28.48 -26.93
N CYS A 778 -8.12 29.53 -27.18
CA CYS A 778 -8.14 30.74 -26.37
C CYS A 778 -9.29 31.69 -26.72
N GLY A 779 -9.79 32.42 -25.72
CA GLY A 779 -10.83 33.43 -25.88
C GLY A 779 -10.28 34.78 -26.31
N LYS A 780 -11.18 35.73 -26.54
CA LYS A 780 -10.86 37.06 -27.07
C LYS A 780 -9.83 37.77 -26.17
N ASN A 781 -8.82 38.36 -26.82
CA ASN A 781 -7.70 39.08 -26.19
C ASN A 781 -6.81 38.25 -25.23
N THR A 782 -6.94 36.93 -25.23
CA THR A 782 -6.03 36.03 -24.51
C THR A 782 -5.00 35.38 -25.42
N ARG A 783 -3.90 34.91 -24.82
CA ARG A 783 -2.85 34.12 -25.45
C ARG A 783 -2.59 32.87 -24.61
N ARG A 784 -2.39 31.72 -25.27
CA ARG A 784 -2.03 30.46 -24.62
C ARG A 784 -0.64 30.55 -24.02
N CYS A 785 -0.47 29.99 -22.83
CA CYS A 785 0.83 29.73 -22.24
C CYS A 785 1.57 28.63 -23.03
N PRO A 786 2.83 28.84 -23.41
CA PRO A 786 3.61 27.79 -24.06
C PRO A 786 3.74 26.54 -23.19
N GLY A 787 3.40 25.38 -23.77
CA GLY A 787 3.41 24.08 -23.07
C GLY A 787 2.16 23.75 -22.22
N ASP A 788 1.21 24.68 -22.07
CA ASP A 788 -0.02 24.52 -21.28
C ASP A 788 -1.25 24.82 -22.16
N ASP A 789 -2.44 24.43 -21.71
CA ASP A 789 -3.73 24.83 -22.30
C ASP A 789 -4.29 26.14 -21.71
N LEU A 790 -3.69 26.63 -20.62
CA LEU A 790 -3.95 27.91 -19.97
C LEU A 790 -3.92 29.11 -20.94
N CYS A 791 -5.05 29.81 -21.07
CA CYS A 791 -5.19 31.04 -21.86
C CYS A 791 -5.37 32.27 -20.95
N LEU A 792 -4.52 33.29 -21.11
CA LEU A 792 -4.46 34.48 -20.23
C LEU A 792 -4.39 35.80 -21.01
N PRO A 793 -4.77 36.94 -20.43
CA PRO A 793 -4.50 38.28 -20.98
C PRO A 793 -3.02 38.49 -21.29
N THR A 794 -2.69 39.26 -22.33
CA THR A 794 -1.31 39.33 -22.85
C THR A 794 -0.28 39.78 -21.81
N SER A 795 -0.60 40.71 -20.89
CA SER A 795 0.36 41.08 -19.83
C SER A 795 0.47 40.03 -18.73
N GLN A 796 -0.59 39.25 -18.49
CA GLN A 796 -0.58 38.13 -17.56
C GLN A 796 0.25 36.97 -18.14
N THR A 797 0.10 36.60 -19.42
CA THR A 797 0.93 35.58 -20.08
C THR A 797 2.43 35.89 -19.96
N GLN A 798 2.83 37.17 -20.11
CA GLN A 798 4.23 37.60 -19.98
C GLN A 798 4.82 37.45 -18.56
N VAL A 799 3.98 37.46 -17.52
CA VAL A 799 4.40 37.34 -16.12
C VAL A 799 4.30 35.90 -15.61
N LEU A 800 3.27 35.18 -16.04
CA LEU A 800 2.94 33.84 -15.55
C LEU A 800 3.63 32.73 -16.33
N CYS A 801 3.90 32.97 -17.63
CA CYS A 801 4.36 31.98 -18.61
C CYS A 801 5.50 32.57 -19.50
N PRO A 802 6.66 32.93 -18.94
CA PRO A 802 7.77 33.57 -19.69
C PRO A 802 8.55 32.64 -20.64
N CYS A 803 8.26 31.34 -20.66
CA CYS A 803 9.00 30.33 -21.42
C CYS A 803 8.52 30.19 -22.88
N THR A 804 9.34 29.61 -23.77
CA THR A 804 8.97 29.33 -25.18
C THR A 804 8.27 27.98 -25.35
N GLU A 805 7.66 27.69 -26.51
CA GLU A 805 6.96 26.39 -26.73
C GLU A 805 7.89 25.16 -26.71
N SER A 806 9.20 25.38 -26.86
CA SER A 806 10.27 24.40 -26.67
C SER A 806 10.70 24.20 -25.21
N GLN A 807 10.08 24.91 -24.26
CA GLN A 807 10.47 24.97 -22.86
C GLN A 807 9.29 24.77 -21.91
N LYS A 808 9.53 24.11 -20.78
CA LYS A 808 8.59 24.05 -19.65
C LYS A 808 9.03 25.00 -18.54
N GLN A 809 8.05 25.45 -17.79
CA GLN A 809 8.23 26.31 -16.62
C GLN A 809 8.48 25.47 -15.37
N CYS A 810 9.53 25.83 -14.64
CA CYS A 810 9.85 25.31 -13.31
C CYS A 810 9.84 26.49 -12.33
N ASP A 811 8.92 26.49 -11.36
CA ASP A 811 8.92 27.49 -10.28
C ASP A 811 9.80 26.98 -9.13
N VAL A 812 11.07 27.36 -9.18
CA VAL A 812 12.13 26.90 -8.29
C VAL A 812 12.00 27.59 -6.93
N LYS A 813 11.65 26.84 -5.89
CA LYS A 813 11.64 27.33 -4.50
C LYS A 813 13.05 27.35 -3.91
N ASP A 814 13.48 28.51 -3.43
CA ASP A 814 14.60 28.67 -2.51
C ASP A 814 14.08 28.62 -1.07
N PHE A 815 14.85 28.04 -0.15
CA PHE A 815 14.50 27.96 1.28
C PHE A 815 15.56 28.64 2.18
N THR A 816 15.20 28.87 3.45
CA THR A 816 16.15 29.15 4.54
C THR A 816 16.72 27.84 5.09
N SER A 817 17.79 27.90 5.87
CA SER A 817 18.28 26.76 6.67
C SER A 817 17.26 26.22 7.69
N THR A 818 16.23 27.03 8.00
CA THR A 818 15.08 26.69 8.85
C THR A 818 13.87 26.18 8.05
N GLY A 819 14.03 25.88 6.76
CA GLY A 819 12.99 25.29 5.91
C GLY A 819 11.81 26.20 5.53
N LYS A 820 11.89 27.52 5.79
CA LYS A 820 10.90 28.49 5.28
C LYS A 820 11.27 28.91 3.86
N VAL A 821 10.28 29.11 2.98
CA VAL A 821 10.52 29.60 1.61
C VAL A 821 11.16 30.99 1.67
N SER A 822 12.38 31.12 1.13
CA SER A 822 13.13 32.38 1.07
C SER A 822 12.97 33.10 -0.27
N GLY A 823 12.61 32.36 -1.33
CA GLY A 823 12.34 32.88 -2.66
C GLY A 823 11.62 31.87 -3.55
N ILE A 824 10.99 32.35 -4.62
CA ILE A 824 10.51 31.51 -5.72
C ILE A 824 11.01 32.17 -7.01
N SER A 825 11.75 31.43 -7.83
CA SER A 825 12.24 31.91 -9.13
C SER A 825 11.75 31.02 -10.27
N THR A 826 11.08 31.62 -11.25
CA THR A 826 10.70 30.91 -12.47
C THR A 826 11.94 30.66 -13.34
N ARG A 827 12.19 29.41 -13.68
CA ARG A 827 13.19 28.97 -14.66
C ARG A 827 12.49 28.31 -15.85
N CYS A 828 13.02 28.57 -17.05
CA CYS A 828 12.59 27.91 -18.27
C CYS A 828 13.66 26.88 -18.66
N VAL A 829 13.29 25.62 -18.71
CA VAL A 829 14.14 24.49 -19.12
C VAL A 829 13.52 23.82 -20.35
N SER A 830 14.26 23.01 -21.10
CA SER A 830 13.66 22.27 -22.22
C SER A 830 12.55 21.33 -21.72
N LEU A 831 11.65 20.89 -22.62
CA LEU A 831 10.59 19.95 -22.24
C LEU A 831 11.12 18.65 -21.61
N SER A 832 12.30 18.18 -22.02
CA SER A 832 12.95 16.96 -21.51
C SER A 832 13.82 17.17 -20.25
N THR A 833 14.43 18.34 -20.05
CA THR A 833 15.27 18.59 -18.87
C THR A 833 14.43 18.60 -17.59
N LYS A 834 14.88 17.92 -16.52
CA LYS A 834 14.21 17.95 -15.21
C LYS A 834 14.20 19.37 -14.61
N CYS A 835 13.19 19.68 -13.79
CA CYS A 835 13.21 20.94 -13.05
C CYS A 835 14.36 20.97 -12.02
N PRO A 836 15.18 22.05 -11.99
CA PRO A 836 16.19 22.23 -10.97
C PRO A 836 15.54 22.66 -9.65
N CYS A 837 16.11 22.20 -8.54
CA CYS A 837 15.73 22.68 -7.20
C CYS A 837 16.58 23.90 -6.79
N GLY A 838 16.14 24.63 -5.76
CA GLY A 838 16.71 25.92 -5.38
C GLY A 838 17.84 25.87 -4.36
N ASN A 839 18.11 27.01 -3.74
CA ASN A 839 19.04 27.10 -2.63
C ASN A 839 18.42 26.47 -1.37
N ASN A 840 19.23 25.73 -0.61
CA ASN A 840 18.81 24.98 0.58
C ASN A 840 17.70 23.94 0.30
N THR A 841 17.72 23.27 -0.86
CA THR A 841 16.87 22.10 -1.12
C THR A 841 17.65 20.79 -1.21
N LEU A 842 16.95 19.70 -0.89
CA LEU A 842 17.23 18.34 -1.29
C LEU A 842 16.50 18.07 -2.62
N THR A 843 17.23 17.61 -3.63
CA THR A 843 16.67 17.20 -4.92
C THR A 843 16.32 15.72 -4.81
N CYS A 844 15.03 15.41 -4.83
CA CYS A 844 14.51 14.05 -4.74
C CYS A 844 13.95 13.60 -6.09
N PRO A 845 14.18 12.36 -6.54
CA PRO A 845 13.40 11.79 -7.63
C PRO A 845 11.91 11.74 -7.24
N ASP A 846 11.01 12.10 -8.17
CA ASP A 846 9.59 11.80 -8.00
C ASP A 846 9.36 10.32 -8.37
N PRO A 847 8.91 9.44 -7.45
CA PRO A 847 8.69 8.03 -7.78
C PRO A 847 7.52 7.84 -8.78
N ASN A 848 6.64 8.83 -8.87
CA ASN A 848 5.45 8.86 -9.72
C ASN A 848 5.62 9.78 -10.95
N ASP A 849 6.84 10.25 -11.23
CA ASP A 849 7.18 10.96 -12.47
C ASP A 849 8.69 10.90 -12.73
N ALA A 850 9.09 9.95 -13.59
CA ALA A 850 10.49 9.69 -13.90
C ALA A 850 11.25 10.90 -14.49
N ASP A 851 10.54 11.90 -15.05
CA ASP A 851 11.11 13.10 -15.67
C ASP A 851 10.95 14.38 -14.80
N ALA A 852 10.48 14.22 -13.56
CA ALA A 852 10.41 15.27 -12.53
C ALA A 852 11.43 15.08 -11.40
N ASN A 853 11.55 16.12 -10.57
CA ASN A 853 12.22 16.11 -9.27
C ASN A 853 11.28 16.77 -8.25
N ILE A 854 11.21 16.25 -7.03
CA ILE A 854 10.59 16.91 -5.88
C ILE A 854 11.67 17.69 -5.13
N CYS A 855 11.39 18.95 -4.78
CA CYS A 855 12.35 19.85 -4.13
C CYS A 855 11.97 20.08 -2.67
N ASN A 856 12.53 19.29 -1.75
CA ASN A 856 12.25 19.37 -0.31
C ASN A 856 13.23 20.37 0.36
N PRO A 857 12.86 21.20 1.35
CA PRO A 857 13.83 21.97 2.14
C PRO A 857 14.90 21.09 2.80
N LYS A 858 16.15 21.56 2.82
CA LYS A 858 17.21 21.06 3.71
C LYS A 858 17.12 21.77 5.05
N PHE A 859 16.84 21.01 6.10
CA PHE A 859 16.83 21.50 7.47
C PHE A 859 18.23 21.36 8.10
N SER A 860 18.66 22.36 8.86
CA SER A 860 19.85 22.26 9.71
C SER A 860 19.57 21.42 10.97
N GLY A 861 19.35 20.13 10.78
CA GLY A 861 19.05 19.10 11.78
C GLY A 861 18.76 17.76 11.08
N THR A 862 19.33 16.66 11.58
CA THR A 862 19.44 15.39 10.84
C THR A 862 18.11 14.70 10.53
N LEU A 863 17.10 14.83 11.40
CA LEU A 863 15.85 14.06 11.35
C LEU A 863 14.82 14.48 10.28
N LEU A 864 15.04 15.55 9.50
CA LEU A 864 14.08 16.04 8.49
C LEU A 864 14.64 16.14 7.06
N ASN A 865 15.85 15.62 6.81
CA ASN A 865 16.47 15.62 5.48
C ASN A 865 16.15 14.35 4.66
N SER A 866 14.98 13.75 4.87
CA SER A 866 14.46 12.66 4.04
C SER A 866 13.77 13.20 2.78
N CYS A 867 13.71 12.37 1.73
CA CYS A 867 12.88 12.66 0.58
C CYS A 867 11.41 12.29 0.87
N PRO A 868 10.43 13.10 0.42
CA PRO A 868 9.03 12.74 0.49
C PRO A 868 8.77 11.46 -0.30
N ARG A 869 8.06 10.50 0.29
CA ARG A 869 7.72 9.21 -0.32
C ARG A 869 6.20 9.12 -0.48
N PRO A 870 5.60 9.69 -1.55
CA PRO A 870 4.25 9.32 -1.93
C PRO A 870 4.19 7.83 -2.32
N CYS A 871 3.02 7.23 -2.25
CA CYS A 871 2.78 5.87 -2.71
C CYS A 871 2.91 5.75 -4.23
N THR A 872 3.52 4.68 -4.70
CA THR A 872 3.45 4.27 -6.11
C THR A 872 2.09 3.59 -6.39
N PRO A 873 1.68 3.46 -7.66
CA PRO A 873 0.45 2.72 -8.00
C PRO A 873 0.41 1.28 -7.44
N ALA A 874 1.57 0.65 -7.25
CA ALA A 874 1.69 -0.66 -6.61
C ALA A 874 1.46 -0.59 -5.09
N ASP A 875 2.05 0.39 -4.38
CA ASP A 875 1.80 0.60 -2.95
C ASP A 875 0.30 0.87 -2.68
N GLU A 876 -0.38 1.58 -3.59
CA GLU A 876 -1.82 1.89 -3.49
C GLU A 876 -2.72 0.69 -3.79
N THR A 877 -2.32 -0.18 -4.73
CA THR A 877 -2.98 -1.48 -4.94
C THR A 877 -2.81 -2.39 -3.73
N ALA A 878 -1.69 -2.30 -2.99
CA ALA A 878 -1.48 -2.93 -1.70
C ALA A 878 -2.19 -2.21 -0.51
N GLY A 879 -3.12 -1.28 -0.79
CA GLY A 879 -3.98 -0.64 0.20
C GLY A 879 -3.38 0.56 0.94
N ASN A 880 -2.11 0.91 0.71
CA ASN A 880 -1.53 2.14 1.25
C ASN A 880 -2.10 3.37 0.56
N LYS A 881 -1.94 4.55 1.17
CA LYS A 881 -2.34 5.85 0.60
C LYS A 881 -1.27 6.90 0.88
N THR A 882 -1.12 7.84 -0.05
CA THR A 882 -0.24 9.00 0.18
C THR A 882 -0.82 9.90 1.27
N CYS A 883 -0.04 10.10 2.33
CA CYS A 883 -0.39 10.84 3.52
C CYS A 883 0.42 12.14 3.59
N ILE A 884 -0.21 13.25 3.20
CA ILE A 884 0.35 14.60 3.33
C ILE A 884 -0.05 15.15 4.71
N GLN A 885 0.94 15.36 5.56
CA GLN A 885 0.77 15.88 6.92
C GLN A 885 1.34 17.30 7.01
N THR A 886 0.48 18.30 7.00
CA THR A 886 0.87 19.67 7.34
C THR A 886 1.00 19.82 8.86
N HIS A 887 2.12 20.35 9.35
CA HIS A 887 2.36 20.64 10.76
C HIS A 887 2.35 22.14 10.99
N LEU A 888 1.56 22.59 11.98
CA LEU A 888 1.46 24.00 12.36
C LEU A 888 2.04 24.26 13.75
N THR A 889 2.51 25.48 13.96
CA THR A 889 2.86 25.99 15.29
C THR A 889 1.61 26.15 16.16
N MET A 890 1.78 26.34 17.48
CA MET A 890 0.66 26.67 18.38
C MET A 890 -0.03 28.00 18.04
N ALA A 891 0.58 28.86 17.21
CA ALA A 891 -0.02 30.08 16.69
C ALA A 891 -0.82 29.86 15.38
N GLY A 892 -0.81 28.65 14.82
CA GLY A 892 -1.45 28.32 13.55
C GLY A 892 -0.63 28.68 12.30
N GLU A 893 0.60 29.18 12.45
CA GLU A 893 1.54 29.38 11.34
C GLU A 893 2.09 28.04 10.82
N PHE A 894 2.42 27.97 9.53
CA PHE A 894 3.07 26.81 8.90
C PHE A 894 4.45 26.53 9.53
N ALA A 895 4.68 25.27 9.93
CA ALA A 895 5.95 24.80 10.47
C ALA A 895 6.66 23.82 9.51
N ALA A 896 5.97 22.81 9.01
CA ALA A 896 6.50 21.80 8.09
C ALA A 896 5.40 21.07 7.31
N GLU A 897 5.78 20.33 6.27
CA GLU A 897 4.93 19.38 5.56
C GLU A 897 5.71 18.08 5.36
N THR A 898 5.12 16.93 5.73
CA THR A 898 5.69 15.60 5.48
C THR A 898 4.78 14.81 4.54
N ILE A 899 5.38 13.99 3.66
CA ILE A 899 4.65 13.14 2.72
C ILE A 899 5.20 11.72 2.85
N SER A 900 4.33 10.80 3.26
CA SER A 900 4.64 9.39 3.46
C SER A 900 3.62 8.50 2.74
N CYS A 901 4.00 7.25 2.50
CA CYS A 901 3.11 6.20 2.04
C CYS A 901 2.82 5.28 3.23
N LEU A 902 1.56 5.21 3.65
CA LEU A 902 1.13 4.53 4.87
C LEU A 902 -0.26 3.91 4.67
N LEU A 903 -0.62 2.94 5.51
CA LEU A 903 -1.99 2.45 5.60
C LEU A 903 -2.98 3.56 6.04
N PRO A 904 -4.27 3.51 5.64
CA PRO A 904 -5.20 4.65 5.78
C PRO A 904 -5.56 5.04 7.22
N ASP A 905 -5.39 4.11 8.15
CA ASP A 905 -5.50 4.23 9.61
C ASP A 905 -4.28 4.99 10.19
N ARG A 906 -3.07 4.58 9.80
CA ARG A 906 -1.77 5.20 10.18
C ARG A 906 -1.59 6.60 9.58
N CYS A 907 -2.48 6.99 8.66
CA CYS A 907 -2.58 8.31 8.06
C CYS A 907 -3.13 9.36 9.05
N VAL A 908 -2.36 9.65 10.10
CA VAL A 908 -2.70 10.60 11.17
C VAL A 908 -2.48 12.07 10.74
N PRO A 909 -3.30 13.02 11.21
CA PRO A 909 -3.08 14.45 10.95
C PRO A 909 -1.72 14.96 11.47
N GLY A 910 -1.15 15.94 10.77
CA GLY A 910 0.02 16.66 11.27
C GLY A 910 -0.29 17.56 12.48
N ARG A 911 0.75 18.07 13.13
CA ARG A 911 0.62 18.79 14.41
C ARG A 911 -0.34 20.00 14.31
N ASN A 912 -1.30 20.09 15.24
CA ASN A 912 -2.37 21.09 15.29
C ASN A 912 -3.39 21.04 14.10
N MET A 913 -3.39 19.96 13.32
CA MET A 913 -4.45 19.64 12.35
C MET A 913 -5.41 18.57 12.89
N LYS A 914 -6.51 18.31 12.19
CA LYS A 914 -7.41 17.16 12.39
C LYS A 914 -7.94 16.63 11.06
N LYS A 915 -8.35 15.37 11.05
CA LYS A 915 -9.05 14.69 9.94
C LYS A 915 -10.54 15.02 10.01
N CYS A 916 -11.18 15.24 8.87
CA CYS A 916 -12.63 15.37 8.73
C CYS A 916 -13.24 14.10 8.14
N PRO A 917 -14.55 13.85 8.32
CA PRO A 917 -15.23 12.69 7.72
C PRO A 917 -15.08 12.58 6.19
N SER A 918 -14.96 13.71 5.51
CA SER A 918 -14.67 13.83 4.06
C SER A 918 -13.25 13.39 3.63
N GLY A 919 -12.39 12.98 4.56
CA GLY A 919 -10.96 12.72 4.32
C GLY A 919 -10.07 13.97 4.29
N SER A 920 -10.66 15.16 4.46
CA SER A 920 -9.97 16.45 4.51
C SER A 920 -9.10 16.59 5.75
N VAL A 921 -7.97 17.29 5.66
CA VAL A 921 -7.10 17.60 6.82
C VAL A 921 -7.01 19.11 7.02
N ILE A 922 -7.57 19.62 8.12
CA ILE A 922 -7.74 21.05 8.40
C ILE A 922 -7.19 21.43 9.80
N PRO A 923 -6.84 22.70 10.07
CA PRO A 923 -6.41 23.14 11.40
C PRO A 923 -7.47 22.82 12.47
N ALA A 924 -7.05 22.33 13.63
CA ALA A 924 -7.93 21.72 14.63
C ALA A 924 -9.12 22.61 15.06
N GLY A 925 -8.93 23.94 15.09
CA GLY A 925 -9.96 24.93 15.42
C GLY A 925 -10.94 25.30 14.29
N LYS A 926 -10.86 24.69 13.11
CA LYS A 926 -11.82 24.87 12.00
C LYS A 926 -12.94 23.82 12.06
N GLN A 927 -14.10 24.12 11.47
CA GLN A 927 -15.21 23.16 11.36
C GLN A 927 -15.09 22.35 10.07
N CYS A 928 -15.38 21.06 10.14
CA CYS A 928 -15.46 20.19 8.97
C CYS A 928 -16.73 20.49 8.16
N GLN A 929 -16.61 20.45 6.83
CA GLN A 929 -17.70 20.67 5.89
C GLN A 929 -17.45 19.78 4.68
N ASP A 930 -18.44 18.99 4.27
CA ASP A 930 -18.33 18.21 3.03
C ASP A 930 -18.60 19.12 1.82
N LEU A 931 -17.55 19.82 1.36
CA LEU A 931 -17.63 20.74 0.23
C LEU A 931 -17.74 20.03 -1.13
N TYR A 932 -17.72 18.70 -1.15
CA TYR A 932 -17.62 17.85 -2.35
C TYR A 932 -18.63 16.69 -2.38
N ASN A 933 -19.53 16.62 -1.40
CA ASN A 933 -20.55 15.59 -1.20
C ASN A 933 -20.01 14.14 -1.13
N THR A 934 -18.77 13.93 -0.71
CA THR A 934 -18.13 12.61 -0.64
C THR A 934 -18.81 11.65 0.34
N GLY A 935 -19.56 12.16 1.33
CA GLY A 935 -20.27 11.35 2.32
C GLY A 935 -21.70 10.93 1.94
N SER A 936 -22.30 11.53 0.90
CA SER A 936 -23.77 11.46 0.70
C SER A 936 -24.22 10.69 -0.55
N SER A 937 -23.36 10.57 -1.58
CA SER A 937 -23.60 9.73 -2.76
C SER A 937 -22.31 9.56 -3.56
N GLY A 938 -22.12 8.42 -4.23
CA GLY A 938 -20.88 8.06 -4.94
C GLY A 938 -20.52 8.86 -6.21
N ASN A 939 -20.93 10.12 -6.31
CA ASN A 939 -20.70 11.01 -7.46
C ASN A 939 -19.41 11.85 -7.35
N SER A 940 -18.58 11.64 -6.33
CA SER A 940 -17.32 12.36 -6.18
C SER A 940 -16.35 12.03 -7.32
N THR A 941 -15.83 13.04 -8.01
CA THR A 941 -14.82 12.88 -9.08
C THR A 941 -13.48 12.47 -8.50
N ALA A 942 -13.36 11.20 -8.13
CA ALA A 942 -12.12 10.61 -7.63
C ALA A 942 -11.05 10.51 -8.74
N VAL A 943 -9.79 10.61 -8.35
CA VAL A 943 -8.65 10.27 -9.22
C VAL A 943 -8.17 8.89 -8.80
N SER A 944 -8.11 7.95 -9.74
CA SER A 944 -7.69 6.57 -9.49
C SER A 944 -6.19 6.47 -9.21
N SER A 945 -5.77 5.32 -8.66
CA SER A 945 -4.36 4.90 -8.75
C SER A 945 -3.92 4.92 -10.23
N GLY A 946 -2.66 5.27 -10.47
CA GLY A 946 -2.11 5.42 -11.81
C GLY A 946 -2.38 6.75 -12.52
N GLU A 947 -3.27 7.63 -12.05
CA GLU A 947 -3.48 8.96 -12.66
C GLU A 947 -2.88 10.10 -11.81
N LYS A 948 -2.16 11.03 -12.46
CA LYS A 948 -1.66 12.29 -11.88
C LYS A 948 -2.36 13.47 -12.53
N GLN A 949 -3.43 13.94 -11.91
CA GLN A 949 -4.10 15.18 -12.26
C GLN A 949 -3.47 16.36 -11.51
N SER A 950 -3.47 17.52 -12.17
CA SER A 950 -3.14 18.81 -11.60
C SER A 950 -4.15 19.87 -12.05
N SER A 951 -4.33 20.91 -11.25
CA SER A 951 -5.18 22.06 -11.59
C SER A 951 -4.65 23.33 -10.95
N THR A 952 -4.56 24.40 -11.72
CA THR A 952 -3.99 25.68 -11.28
C THR A 952 -5.01 26.79 -11.42
N VAL A 953 -5.38 27.40 -10.29
CA VAL A 953 -6.25 28.57 -10.18
C VAL A 953 -5.39 29.83 -10.17
N ILE A 954 -5.77 30.81 -10.99
CA ILE A 954 -5.04 32.07 -11.18
C ILE A 954 -5.98 33.23 -10.89
N LEU A 955 -5.60 34.06 -9.92
CA LEU A 955 -6.37 35.23 -9.46
C LEU A 955 -5.47 36.46 -9.34
N THR A 956 -6.02 37.64 -9.60
CA THR A 956 -5.27 38.92 -9.47
C THR A 956 -5.49 39.52 -8.09
N LEU A 957 -4.46 40.14 -7.51
CA LEU A 957 -4.57 40.94 -6.30
C LEU A 957 -4.69 42.43 -6.67
N ALA A 958 -5.76 43.10 -6.24
CA ALA A 958 -5.97 44.54 -6.41
C ALA A 958 -4.91 45.36 -5.67
N THR A 959 -4.45 44.86 -4.52
CA THR A 959 -3.31 45.41 -3.76
C THR A 959 -2.53 44.27 -3.12
N THR A 960 -1.23 44.18 -3.39
CA THR A 960 -0.34 43.17 -2.77
C THR A 960 0.22 43.68 -1.44
N SER A 961 0.28 42.81 -0.42
CA SER A 961 0.97 43.07 0.85
C SER A 961 2.49 43.12 0.66
N SER A 962 3.19 43.96 1.43
CA SER A 962 4.66 44.05 1.38
C SER A 962 5.36 42.78 1.90
N ASP A 963 4.67 41.96 2.68
CA ASP A 963 5.15 40.68 3.23
C ASP A 963 4.46 39.47 2.59
N ALA A 964 3.75 39.66 1.47
CA ALA A 964 3.00 38.59 0.80
C ALA A 964 3.87 37.37 0.47
N GLN A 965 5.13 37.57 0.07
CA GLN A 965 6.03 36.45 -0.22
C GLN A 965 6.33 35.61 1.04
N GLY A 966 6.57 36.25 2.19
CA GLY A 966 6.83 35.60 3.48
C GLY A 966 5.60 34.92 4.08
N LYS A 967 4.39 35.34 3.67
CA LYS A 967 3.11 34.80 4.13
C LYS A 967 2.43 33.85 3.12
N SER A 968 3.12 33.46 2.06
CA SER A 968 2.60 32.55 1.02
C SER A 968 2.22 31.16 1.55
N GLU A 969 3.05 30.52 2.38
CA GLU A 969 2.75 29.20 2.95
C GLU A 969 1.65 29.25 4.03
N ASP A 970 1.59 30.31 4.85
CA ASP A 970 0.47 30.51 5.79
C ASP A 970 -0.86 30.71 5.05
N ALA A 971 -0.87 31.51 3.97
CA ALA A 971 -2.02 31.68 3.10
C ALA A 971 -2.41 30.36 2.42
N ARG A 972 -1.44 29.54 1.99
CA ARG A 972 -1.69 28.20 1.44
C ARG A 972 -2.40 27.29 2.44
N VAL A 973 -1.95 27.23 3.70
CA VAL A 973 -2.63 26.44 4.74
C VAL A 973 -4.06 26.94 4.96
N LEU A 974 -4.28 28.26 4.99
CA LEU A 974 -5.61 28.83 5.14
C LEU A 974 -6.52 28.54 3.92
N LEU A 975 -5.97 28.48 2.70
CA LEU A 975 -6.67 28.00 1.52
C LEU A 975 -7.01 26.51 1.62
N ASN A 976 -6.06 25.64 1.97
CA ASN A 976 -6.29 24.21 2.16
C ASN A 976 -7.41 23.96 3.19
N ALA A 977 -7.44 24.75 4.27
CA ALA A 977 -8.47 24.70 5.29
C ALA A 977 -9.84 25.19 4.80
N GLN A 978 -9.88 26.26 4.00
CA GLN A 978 -11.11 26.85 3.45
C GLN A 978 -11.69 26.05 2.27
N LEU A 979 -10.87 25.22 1.64
CA LEU A 979 -11.23 24.28 0.60
C LEU A 979 -11.38 22.83 1.12
N GLN A 980 -11.12 22.58 2.41
CA GLN A 980 -11.18 21.25 3.02
C GLN A 980 -10.40 20.20 2.20
N LEU A 981 -9.12 20.47 1.93
CA LEU A 981 -8.28 19.66 1.04
C LEU A 981 -8.06 18.22 1.58
N PRO A 982 -8.36 17.14 0.81
CA PRO A 982 -8.05 15.75 1.18
C PRO A 982 -6.56 15.47 1.33
N SER A 983 -6.19 14.52 2.21
CA SER A 983 -4.80 14.21 2.58
C SER A 983 -3.89 13.69 1.45
N GLY A 984 -4.45 13.27 0.32
CA GLY A 984 -3.69 12.84 -0.87
C GLY A 984 -3.50 13.94 -1.93
N LEU A 985 -4.07 15.14 -1.72
CA LEU A 985 -3.87 16.29 -2.60
C LEU A 985 -2.79 17.23 -2.03
N GLN A 986 -1.72 17.42 -2.80
CA GLN A 986 -0.75 18.47 -2.52
C GLN A 986 -1.24 19.81 -3.10
N SER A 987 -0.85 20.91 -2.46
CA SER A 987 -1.06 22.26 -2.97
C SER A 987 0.22 23.09 -2.91
N SER A 988 0.31 24.12 -3.74
CA SER A 988 1.35 25.15 -3.71
C SER A 988 0.77 26.52 -4.03
N LEU A 989 1.35 27.58 -3.48
CA LEU A 989 0.92 28.96 -3.70
C LEU A 989 2.12 29.82 -4.15
N ALA A 990 2.06 30.40 -5.34
CA ALA A 990 3.11 31.22 -5.91
C ALA A 990 2.60 32.63 -6.24
N LEU A 991 3.27 33.65 -5.71
CA LEU A 991 3.01 35.06 -6.00
C LEU A 991 3.92 35.53 -7.14
N LYS A 992 3.35 35.80 -8.32
CA LYS A 992 4.09 36.23 -9.52
C LYS A 992 3.86 37.74 -9.72
N GLY A 993 4.80 38.52 -9.18
CA GLY A 993 4.75 39.99 -9.16
C GLY A 993 5.34 40.64 -10.41
N GLY A 994 4.51 41.30 -11.22
CA GLY A 994 4.92 42.02 -12.42
C GLY A 994 4.94 43.54 -12.25
N ALA A 995 6.11 44.17 -12.36
CA ALA A 995 6.23 45.63 -12.37
C ALA A 995 5.71 46.22 -13.70
N ARG A 996 4.39 46.42 -13.83
CA ARG A 996 3.71 46.90 -15.05
C ARG A 996 4.26 48.25 -15.56
N ARG A 997 5.16 48.21 -16.55
CA ARG A 997 5.62 49.37 -17.33
C ARG A 997 4.69 49.64 -18.53
N LEU A 998 3.59 50.36 -18.30
CA LEU A 998 2.74 50.87 -19.37
C LEU A 998 3.05 52.35 -19.67
N GLY A 999 3.33 52.68 -20.93
CA GLY A 999 3.42 54.06 -21.42
C GLY A 999 4.49 54.96 -20.79
N GLY A 1000 5.55 54.40 -20.21
CA GLY A 1000 6.66 55.17 -19.62
C GLY A 1000 6.35 55.87 -18.29
N ARG A 1001 5.13 55.71 -17.75
CA ARG A 1001 4.72 56.26 -16.45
C ARG A 1001 4.49 55.10 -15.48
N TRP A 1002 5.18 55.11 -14.34
CA TRP A 1002 4.93 54.14 -13.28
C TRP A 1002 3.54 54.39 -12.69
N LEU A 1003 2.57 53.53 -13.03
CA LEU A 1003 1.31 53.43 -12.31
C LEU A 1003 1.58 52.62 -11.04
N SER A 1004 1.40 53.23 -9.87
CA SER A 1004 1.62 52.61 -8.57
C SER A 1004 0.50 51.64 -8.14
N GLY A 1005 -0.16 51.00 -9.11
CA GLY A 1005 -1.13 49.93 -8.88
C GLY A 1005 -0.41 48.58 -8.92
N SER A 1006 -0.12 48.01 -7.75
CA SER A 1006 0.66 46.78 -7.55
C SER A 1006 -0.18 45.52 -7.80
N GLY A 1007 -0.72 45.42 -9.02
CA GLY A 1007 -1.44 44.23 -9.50
C GLY A 1007 -0.50 43.05 -9.71
N SER A 1008 -0.32 42.24 -8.66
CA SER A 1008 0.38 40.96 -8.72
C SER A 1008 -0.62 39.85 -9.02
N VAL A 1009 -0.16 38.77 -9.63
CA VAL A 1009 -0.99 37.59 -9.86
C VAL A 1009 -0.58 36.49 -8.89
N LEU A 1010 -1.58 35.80 -8.34
CA LEU A 1010 -1.42 34.68 -7.44
C LEU A 1010 -1.83 33.40 -8.17
N SER A 1011 -0.96 32.39 -8.12
CA SER A 1011 -1.15 31.08 -8.73
C SER A 1011 -1.25 30.04 -7.61
N TYR A 1012 -2.39 29.37 -7.50
CA TYR A 1012 -2.62 28.27 -6.56
C TYR A 1012 -2.75 26.96 -7.35
N SER A 1013 -1.77 26.08 -7.21
CA SER A 1013 -1.70 24.83 -7.96
C SER A 1013 -1.94 23.65 -7.03
N ILE A 1014 -2.89 22.80 -7.39
CA ILE A 1014 -3.29 21.57 -6.69
C ILE A 1014 -2.88 20.39 -7.57
N SER A 1015 -2.40 19.30 -6.97
CA SER A 1015 -2.14 18.03 -7.68
C SER A 1015 -2.31 16.86 -6.74
N ASN A 1016 -2.83 15.74 -7.22
CA ASN A 1016 -2.83 14.52 -6.41
C ASN A 1016 -1.42 13.90 -6.37
N ALA A 1017 -1.07 13.34 -5.21
CA ALA A 1017 0.19 12.62 -4.99
C ALA A 1017 -0.05 11.10 -4.87
N GLY A 1018 -1.20 10.62 -5.36
CA GLY A 1018 -1.75 9.28 -5.20
C GLY A 1018 -3.26 9.30 -5.45
N ALA A 1019 -3.94 8.16 -5.34
CA ALA A 1019 -5.39 8.04 -5.48
C ALA A 1019 -6.14 8.95 -4.48
N THR A 1020 -7.18 9.64 -4.93
CA THR A 1020 -7.91 10.63 -4.11
C THR A 1020 -9.41 10.63 -4.36
N SER A 1021 -10.21 10.86 -3.31
CA SER A 1021 -11.68 10.93 -3.39
C SER A 1021 -12.22 12.19 -4.06
N VAL A 1022 -11.41 13.25 -4.20
CA VAL A 1022 -11.79 14.51 -4.83
C VAL A 1022 -10.67 14.94 -5.77
N SER A 1023 -11.01 15.25 -7.02
CA SER A 1023 -10.06 15.67 -8.03
C SER A 1023 -9.51 17.09 -7.78
N PRO A 1024 -8.25 17.36 -8.18
CA PRO A 1024 -7.69 18.71 -8.24
C PRO A 1024 -8.60 19.71 -8.99
N SER A 1025 -9.28 19.24 -10.05
CA SER A 1025 -10.25 20.03 -10.82
C SER A 1025 -11.47 20.45 -9.99
N ALA A 1026 -12.10 19.55 -9.23
CA ALA A 1026 -13.23 19.88 -8.36
C ALA A 1026 -12.83 20.86 -7.24
N VAL A 1027 -11.62 20.69 -6.67
CA VAL A 1027 -11.06 21.65 -5.70
C VAL A 1027 -10.85 23.03 -6.33
N ALA A 1028 -10.32 23.08 -7.56
CA ALA A 1028 -10.10 24.31 -8.30
C ALA A 1028 -11.42 25.02 -8.68
N GLU A 1029 -12.45 24.27 -9.07
CA GLU A 1029 -13.81 24.79 -9.33
C GLU A 1029 -14.44 25.36 -8.06
N GLN A 1030 -14.35 24.66 -6.92
CA GLN A 1030 -14.83 25.16 -5.64
C GLN A 1030 -14.07 26.43 -5.19
N MET A 1031 -12.76 26.51 -5.41
CA MET A 1031 -12.00 27.74 -5.17
C MET A 1031 -12.46 28.88 -6.08
N LYS A 1032 -12.64 28.62 -7.38
CA LYS A 1032 -13.13 29.60 -8.36
C LYS A 1032 -14.52 30.13 -7.99
N LYS A 1033 -15.44 29.26 -7.53
CA LYS A 1033 -16.77 29.61 -7.00
C LYS A 1033 -16.68 30.47 -5.74
N GLN A 1034 -15.81 30.12 -4.78
CA GLN A 1034 -15.60 30.91 -3.56
C GLN A 1034 -14.93 32.28 -3.81
N VAL A 1035 -13.97 32.38 -4.76
CA VAL A 1035 -13.35 33.67 -5.10
C VAL A 1035 -14.35 34.57 -5.83
N LYS A 1036 -15.09 34.06 -6.83
CA LYS A 1036 -16.10 34.85 -7.57
C LYS A 1036 -17.22 35.37 -6.67
N SER A 1037 -17.71 34.54 -5.74
CA SER A 1037 -18.71 34.95 -4.75
C SER A 1037 -18.16 35.85 -3.63
N SER A 1038 -16.86 36.19 -3.66
CA SER A 1038 -16.19 36.98 -2.62
C SER A 1038 -16.35 36.37 -1.21
N SER A 1039 -16.28 35.04 -1.09
CA SER A 1039 -16.55 34.33 0.17
C SER A 1039 -15.66 34.86 1.30
N ALA A 1040 -16.25 35.12 2.46
CA ALA A 1040 -15.54 35.73 3.58
C ALA A 1040 -14.35 34.86 4.05
N GLY A 1041 -14.48 33.53 3.98
CA GLY A 1041 -13.39 32.60 4.27
C GLY A 1041 -12.24 32.70 3.28
N MET A 1042 -12.55 32.76 1.98
CA MET A 1042 -11.57 32.89 0.89
C MET A 1042 -10.84 34.24 0.91
N VAL A 1043 -11.58 35.34 1.13
CA VAL A 1043 -11.02 36.68 1.28
C VAL A 1043 -10.12 36.75 2.53
N ASN A 1044 -10.53 36.16 3.65
CA ASN A 1044 -9.71 36.12 4.86
C ASN A 1044 -8.43 35.28 4.68
N ALA A 1045 -8.52 34.11 4.04
CA ALA A 1045 -7.36 33.25 3.75
C ALA A 1045 -6.30 33.94 2.89
N LEU A 1046 -6.73 34.81 1.96
CA LEU A 1046 -5.84 35.55 1.05
C LEU A 1046 -5.43 36.94 1.58
N SER A 1047 -6.04 37.43 2.66
CA SER A 1047 -5.85 38.81 3.17
C SER A 1047 -4.40 39.16 3.55
N SER A 1048 -3.60 38.17 3.96
CA SER A 1048 -2.16 38.33 4.24
C SER A 1048 -1.34 38.57 2.97
N MET A 1049 -1.78 38.02 1.84
CA MET A 1049 -1.20 38.23 0.51
C MET A 1049 -1.64 39.57 -0.09
N GLY A 1050 -2.90 39.95 0.13
CA GLY A 1050 -3.47 41.19 -0.38
C GLY A 1050 -5.00 41.17 -0.48
N ASN A 1051 -5.55 42.22 -1.11
CA ASN A 1051 -6.96 42.25 -1.49
C ASN A 1051 -7.11 41.58 -2.87
N VAL A 1052 -8.01 40.61 -3.01
CA VAL A 1052 -8.31 39.96 -4.29
C VAL A 1052 -9.10 40.92 -5.20
N ASP A 1053 -8.71 41.02 -6.47
CA ASP A 1053 -9.52 41.71 -7.48
C ASP A 1053 -10.55 40.74 -8.08
N THR A 1054 -11.76 40.74 -7.52
CA THR A 1054 -12.86 39.90 -8.00
C THR A 1054 -13.45 40.35 -9.34
N LYS A 1055 -12.99 41.48 -9.91
CA LYS A 1055 -13.37 41.96 -11.26
C LYS A 1055 -12.38 41.54 -12.34
N ALA A 1056 -11.14 41.23 -11.97
CA ALA A 1056 -10.11 40.74 -12.90
C ALA A 1056 -10.37 39.31 -13.42
N GLY A 1057 -11.44 38.66 -12.93
CA GLY A 1057 -11.75 37.27 -13.23
C GLY A 1057 -10.90 36.28 -12.43
N VAL A 1058 -11.21 35.00 -12.61
CA VAL A 1058 -10.45 33.88 -12.04
C VAL A 1058 -10.24 32.86 -13.14
N ALA A 1059 -9.00 32.71 -13.58
CA ALA A 1059 -8.63 31.73 -14.58
C ALA A 1059 -8.30 30.38 -13.92
N MET A 1060 -8.42 29.31 -14.69
CA MET A 1060 -8.08 27.94 -14.29
C MET A 1060 -7.61 27.16 -15.50
N THR A 1061 -6.57 26.34 -15.31
CA THR A 1061 -6.19 25.23 -16.19
C THR A 1061 -6.20 23.93 -15.38
N SER A 1062 -6.48 22.81 -16.05
CA SER A 1062 -6.44 21.46 -15.49
C SER A 1062 -5.73 20.54 -16.48
N LYS A 1063 -4.87 19.66 -15.97
CA LYS A 1063 -4.09 18.71 -16.77
C LYS A 1063 -4.11 17.35 -16.08
N THR A 1064 -4.61 16.34 -16.77
CA THR A 1064 -4.42 14.92 -16.44
C THR A 1064 -3.16 14.38 -17.14
N GLN A 1065 -2.47 13.46 -16.49
CA GLN A 1065 -1.33 12.72 -17.00
C GLN A 1065 -1.34 11.32 -16.38
N GLN A 1066 -1.19 10.28 -17.18
CA GLN A 1066 -1.01 8.92 -16.64
C GLN A 1066 0.38 8.82 -15.97
N VAL A 1067 0.42 8.27 -14.76
CA VAL A 1067 1.65 7.92 -14.06
C VAL A 1067 2.25 6.72 -14.76
N LYS A 1068 3.47 6.89 -15.26
CA LYS A 1068 4.35 5.76 -15.58
C LYS A 1068 5.34 5.66 -14.43
N SER A 1069 5.41 4.50 -13.79
CA SER A 1069 6.43 4.24 -12.77
C SER A 1069 7.82 4.42 -13.37
N ARG A 1070 8.83 4.61 -12.51
CA ARG A 1070 10.23 4.66 -12.99
C ARG A 1070 10.64 3.39 -13.74
N VAL A 1071 10.07 2.24 -13.40
CA VAL A 1071 10.34 0.96 -14.11
C VAL A 1071 9.73 0.99 -15.51
N GLU A 1072 8.45 1.34 -15.65
CA GLU A 1072 7.78 1.41 -16.97
C GLU A 1072 8.39 2.50 -17.86
N ALA A 1073 8.75 3.66 -17.30
CA ALA A 1073 9.38 4.75 -18.03
C ALA A 1073 10.82 4.42 -18.48
N VAL A 1074 11.54 3.59 -17.73
CA VAL A 1074 12.83 3.02 -18.16
C VAL A 1074 12.58 1.94 -19.22
N GLN A 1075 11.64 1.02 -19.01
CA GLN A 1075 11.30 -0.02 -19.98
C GLN A 1075 10.80 0.57 -21.31
N GLU A 1076 10.04 1.67 -21.32
CA GLU A 1076 9.68 2.38 -22.56
C GLU A 1076 10.90 3.03 -23.23
N LYS A 1077 11.79 3.68 -22.47
CA LYS A 1077 13.01 4.29 -23.04
C LYS A 1077 13.96 3.22 -23.58
N THR A 1078 14.07 2.07 -22.91
CA THR A 1078 14.81 0.89 -23.38
C THR A 1078 14.15 0.24 -24.59
N LYS A 1079 12.83 0.00 -24.59
CA LYS A 1079 12.11 -0.54 -25.76
C LYS A 1079 12.20 0.38 -26.97
N ALA A 1080 12.09 1.70 -26.78
CA ALA A 1080 12.25 2.68 -27.84
C ALA A 1080 13.71 2.71 -28.38
N ALA A 1081 14.72 2.59 -27.51
CA ALA A 1081 16.11 2.45 -27.92
C ALA A 1081 16.41 1.11 -28.63
N LEU A 1082 15.64 0.05 -28.34
CA LEU A 1082 15.71 -1.26 -28.99
C LEU A 1082 14.75 -1.41 -30.19
N GLY A 1083 14.03 -0.35 -30.59
CA GLY A 1083 13.04 -0.39 -31.69
C GLY A 1083 11.76 -1.21 -31.43
N ILE A 1084 11.59 -1.76 -30.22
CA ILE A 1084 10.47 -2.66 -29.88
C ILE A 1084 9.19 -1.85 -29.63
N THR A 1085 8.34 -1.74 -30.66
CA THR A 1085 7.02 -1.12 -30.52
C THR A 1085 6.13 -1.95 -29.59
N THR A 1086 5.47 -1.29 -28.63
CA THR A 1086 4.64 -1.97 -27.62
C THR A 1086 3.16 -1.93 -28.04
N PRO A 1087 2.43 -3.07 -28.05
CA PRO A 1087 1.02 -3.09 -28.41
C PRO A 1087 0.20 -2.25 -27.41
N THR A 1088 -0.73 -1.43 -27.94
CA THR A 1088 -1.47 -0.44 -27.13
C THR A 1088 -2.73 -1.06 -26.51
N THR A 1089 -2.57 -1.63 -25.32
CA THR A 1089 -3.67 -2.14 -24.48
C THR A 1089 -4.75 -1.07 -24.30
N THR A 1090 -5.96 -1.33 -24.80
CA THR A 1090 -7.09 -0.38 -24.75
C THR A 1090 -8.23 -0.96 -23.92
N THR A 1091 -8.19 -0.70 -22.61
CA THR A 1091 -9.23 -1.10 -21.66
C THR A 1091 -10.59 -0.52 -22.05
N THR A 1092 -11.58 -1.38 -22.27
CA THR A 1092 -12.94 -0.96 -22.67
C THR A 1092 -13.97 -1.35 -21.62
N THR A 1093 -14.70 -0.36 -21.09
CA THR A 1093 -15.67 -0.56 -20.01
C THR A 1093 -17.02 -1.03 -20.55
N THR A 1094 -17.48 -2.21 -20.11
CA THR A 1094 -18.75 -2.82 -20.53
C THR A 1094 -19.96 -1.92 -20.24
N THR A 1095 -20.69 -1.54 -21.29
CA THR A 1095 -21.92 -0.73 -21.17
C THR A 1095 -23.16 -1.58 -21.52
N THR A 1096 -23.76 -2.18 -20.49
CA THR A 1096 -24.92 -3.09 -20.62
C THR A 1096 -26.16 -2.38 -21.18
N THR A 1097 -26.35 -2.47 -22.50
CA THR A 1097 -27.48 -1.83 -23.20
C THR A 1097 -28.70 -2.75 -23.20
N THR A 1098 -29.51 -2.66 -22.14
CA THR A 1098 -30.76 -3.42 -21.97
C THR A 1098 -31.78 -3.10 -23.07
N THR A 1099 -31.73 -3.86 -24.16
CA THR A 1099 -32.58 -3.63 -25.33
C THR A 1099 -33.98 -4.17 -25.08
N THR A 1100 -34.92 -3.29 -24.73
CA THR A 1100 -36.30 -3.66 -24.43
C THR A 1100 -37.06 -4.03 -25.72
N THR A 1101 -37.12 -5.33 -26.04
CA THR A 1101 -37.77 -5.83 -27.26
C THR A 1101 -39.29 -5.59 -27.25
N THR A 1102 -39.72 -4.52 -27.91
CA THR A 1102 -41.13 -4.10 -27.99
C THR A 1102 -41.96 -5.00 -28.91
N THR A 1103 -42.31 -6.21 -28.46
CA THR A 1103 -43.16 -7.14 -29.21
C THR A 1103 -44.60 -6.60 -29.30
N ALA A 1104 -45.06 -6.34 -30.53
CA ALA A 1104 -46.35 -5.69 -30.76
C ALA A 1104 -47.56 -6.54 -30.36
N ALA A 1105 -48.56 -5.91 -29.73
CA ALA A 1105 -49.77 -6.57 -29.27
C ALA A 1105 -50.72 -6.95 -30.43
N GLY A 1106 -50.84 -8.25 -30.71
CA GLY A 1106 -51.87 -8.82 -31.58
C GLY A 1106 -53.10 -9.26 -30.78
N THR A 1107 -54.21 -8.53 -30.86
CA THR A 1107 -55.47 -8.87 -30.18
C THR A 1107 -56.21 -10.05 -30.83
N THR A 1108 -56.75 -10.99 -30.04
CA THR A 1108 -58.22 -11.19 -29.83
C THR A 1108 -58.61 -12.47 -29.06
N SER A 1109 -59.43 -12.32 -28.00
CA SER A 1109 -60.56 -13.24 -27.62
C SER A 1109 -60.24 -14.69 -27.13
N THR A 1110 -61.04 -15.44 -26.36
CA THR A 1110 -62.31 -15.22 -25.60
C THR A 1110 -62.41 -16.25 -24.45
N GLU A 1111 -63.11 -15.92 -23.35
CA GLU A 1111 -63.88 -16.81 -22.43
C GLU A 1111 -63.24 -18.03 -21.69
N GLY A 1112 -63.78 -18.31 -20.48
CA GLY A 1112 -63.49 -19.51 -19.65
C GLY A 1112 -62.56 -19.25 -18.44
N SER A 1113 -62.94 -19.12 -17.16
CA SER A 1113 -64.02 -19.64 -16.28
C SER A 1113 -63.51 -20.70 -15.28
N THR A 1114 -64.00 -20.66 -14.03
CA THR A 1114 -63.76 -21.58 -12.88
C THR A 1114 -62.32 -21.66 -12.30
N SER A 1115 -62.09 -22.12 -11.05
CA SER A 1115 -62.60 -21.67 -9.71
C SER A 1115 -62.09 -22.61 -8.58
N MET A 1116 -61.80 -22.07 -7.38
CA MET A 1116 -61.55 -22.80 -6.10
C MET A 1116 -60.26 -23.66 -6.05
N ALA A 1117 -59.70 -24.08 -4.88
CA ALA A 1117 -59.64 -23.52 -3.52
C ALA A 1117 -58.66 -24.36 -2.64
N ASP A 1118 -58.19 -23.79 -1.52
CA ASP A 1118 -57.75 -24.37 -0.22
C ASP A 1118 -56.75 -25.55 -0.10
N GLY A 1119 -55.93 -25.51 0.97
CA GLY A 1119 -55.11 -26.63 1.50
C GLY A 1119 -53.59 -26.45 1.32
N ASN A 1120 -52.73 -26.03 2.27
CA ASN A 1120 -52.67 -25.98 3.75
C ASN A 1120 -51.91 -27.15 4.44
N ALA A 1121 -51.02 -26.77 5.37
CA ALA A 1121 -50.52 -27.46 6.59
C ALA A 1121 -49.21 -28.30 6.59
N THR A 1122 -48.24 -27.84 7.41
CA THR A 1122 -47.29 -28.58 8.32
C THR A 1122 -46.29 -29.59 7.73
N SER A 1123 -45.11 -29.89 8.29
CA SER A 1123 -44.23 -29.39 9.39
C SER A 1123 -42.85 -30.11 9.23
N SER A 1124 -41.69 -29.78 9.83
CA SER A 1124 -41.36 -29.35 11.20
C SER A 1124 -39.88 -28.88 11.34
N GLU A 1125 -39.59 -28.13 12.42
CA GLU A 1125 -38.41 -28.15 13.34
C GLU A 1125 -37.13 -28.95 12.93
N THR A 1126 -35.89 -28.51 13.19
CA THR A 1126 -35.35 -27.92 14.45
C THR A 1126 -34.07 -27.05 14.22
N ALA A 1127 -33.53 -26.41 15.26
CA ALA A 1127 -32.37 -25.49 15.30
C ALA A 1127 -30.98 -26.20 15.08
N THR A 1128 -29.78 -25.56 15.12
CA THR A 1128 -29.27 -24.61 16.15
C THR A 1128 -28.00 -23.81 15.75
N SER A 1129 -27.98 -22.51 16.07
CA SER A 1129 -26.88 -21.65 16.60
C SER A 1129 -25.39 -21.87 16.22
N SER A 1130 -24.75 -20.81 15.71
CA SER A 1130 -23.55 -20.21 16.32
C SER A 1130 -23.36 -18.72 15.92
N THR A 1131 -22.52 -17.99 16.63
CA THR A 1131 -22.25 -16.54 16.47
C THR A 1131 -20.77 -16.22 16.68
N SER A 1132 -20.23 -15.24 15.97
CA SER A 1132 -19.01 -14.52 16.36
C SER A 1132 -19.04 -13.07 15.87
N THR A 1133 -18.25 -12.20 16.48
CA THR A 1133 -18.09 -10.78 16.13
C THR A 1133 -16.76 -10.31 16.70
N THR A 1134 -15.99 -9.52 15.95
CA THR A 1134 -14.73 -8.95 16.43
C THR A 1134 -14.48 -7.57 15.84
N MET A 1135 -14.07 -6.64 16.70
CA MET A 1135 -13.52 -5.33 16.34
C MET A 1135 -12.40 -5.00 17.33
N SER A 1136 -11.42 -4.19 16.93
CA SER A 1136 -10.23 -3.88 17.72
C SER A 1136 -10.00 -2.37 17.82
N THR A 1137 -9.38 -1.93 18.92
CA THR A 1137 -9.19 -0.52 19.29
C THR A 1137 -7.87 -0.29 20.00
N THR A 1138 -7.29 0.91 19.89
CA THR A 1138 -6.09 1.32 20.64
C THR A 1138 -6.10 2.85 20.86
N GLU A 1139 -5.72 3.31 22.05
CA GLU A 1139 -5.68 4.74 22.45
C GLU A 1139 -4.30 5.17 22.98
N PHE A 1140 -4.04 6.49 23.03
CA PHE A 1140 -3.21 7.11 24.09
C PHE A 1140 -3.47 8.63 24.22
N LEU A 1141 -3.21 9.21 25.40
CA LEU A 1141 -3.44 10.61 25.82
C LEU A 1141 -2.08 11.31 26.18
N LEU A 1142 -1.92 12.64 26.39
CA LEU A 1142 -2.60 13.56 27.32
C LEU A 1142 -2.30 15.07 27.05
N THR A 1143 -3.22 15.94 27.49
CA THR A 1143 -3.13 17.34 28.05
C THR A 1143 -1.94 18.27 27.69
N SER A 1144 -2.06 19.61 27.57
CA SER A 1144 -2.92 20.63 28.24
C SER A 1144 -2.90 21.97 27.42
N SER A 1145 -3.34 23.20 27.82
CA SER A 1145 -3.91 23.85 29.03
C SER A 1145 -4.59 25.20 28.64
N SER A 1146 -4.95 26.05 29.62
CA SER A 1146 -5.37 27.48 29.53
C SER A 1146 -6.84 27.76 29.16
N PRO A 1147 -7.53 28.80 29.71
CA PRO A 1147 -8.99 28.77 29.85
C PRO A 1147 -9.76 29.90 29.14
N ASP A 1148 -10.77 29.54 28.32
CA ASP A 1148 -12.09 30.19 28.38
C ASP A 1148 -13.22 29.36 27.71
N ARG A 1149 -14.36 29.25 28.40
CA ARG A 1149 -15.66 28.63 28.02
C ARG A 1149 -15.75 27.09 27.76
N PRO A 1150 -16.91 26.44 28.09
CA PRO A 1150 -17.01 24.97 28.12
C PRO A 1150 -18.19 24.39 27.30
N VAL A 1151 -17.94 23.60 26.25
CA VAL A 1151 -19.00 22.85 25.53
C VAL A 1151 -18.55 21.46 25.04
N LEU A 1152 -17.27 21.26 24.67
CA LEU A 1152 -16.86 20.13 23.82
C LEU A 1152 -15.95 19.09 24.50
N ILE A 1153 -16.31 18.66 25.73
CA ILE A 1153 -15.65 17.55 26.45
C ILE A 1153 -16.62 16.37 26.68
N ALA A 1154 -17.93 16.61 26.66
CA ALA A 1154 -18.99 15.74 27.20
C ALA A 1154 -19.37 14.48 26.38
N ILE A 1155 -18.48 13.96 25.52
CA ILE A 1155 -18.76 12.73 24.72
C ILE A 1155 -17.67 11.67 24.90
N LEU A 1156 -16.42 12.06 25.19
CA LEU A 1156 -15.31 11.11 25.34
C LEU A 1156 -15.28 10.40 26.70
N SER A 1157 -15.85 11.01 27.75
CA SER A 1157 -15.87 10.41 29.10
C SER A 1157 -16.83 9.22 29.24
N THR A 1158 -17.84 9.11 28.36
CA THR A 1158 -18.89 8.07 28.47
C THR A 1158 -18.44 6.73 27.90
N LEU A 1159 -17.63 6.71 26.84
CA LEU A 1159 -17.08 5.47 26.27
C LEU A 1159 -16.07 4.80 27.21
N ALA A 1160 -15.21 5.60 27.86
CA ALA A 1160 -14.15 5.12 28.74
C ALA A 1160 -14.64 4.35 29.98
N MET A 1161 -15.92 4.45 30.35
CA MET A 1161 -16.53 3.66 31.44
C MET A 1161 -17.25 2.38 30.95
N MET A 1162 -17.44 2.19 29.64
CA MET A 1162 -17.99 0.94 29.07
C MET A 1162 -16.89 -0.01 28.55
N LEU A 1163 -15.62 0.42 28.56
CA LEU A 1163 -14.44 -0.38 28.17
C LEU A 1163 -13.62 -0.86 29.39
N LEU A 1164 -14.23 -0.84 30.58
CA LEU A 1164 -13.63 -1.25 31.86
C LEU A 1164 -14.60 -2.14 32.69
N GLN A 1165 -15.55 -2.77 32.01
CA GLN A 1165 -16.36 -3.90 32.47
C GLN A 1165 -16.29 -5.02 31.43
#